data_AF-A0A928C5H7-F1
#
_entry.id   AF-A0A928C5H7-F1
#
_cell.length_a   1.000
_cell.length_b   1.000
_cell.length_c   1.000
_cell.angle_alpha   90.00
_cell.angle_beta   90.00
_cell.angle_gamma   90.00
#
_symmetry.space_group_name_H-M   'P 1'
#
loop_
_entity.id
_entity.type
_entity.pdbx_description
1 polymer ?
#
loop_
_entity_poly.entity_id
_entity_poly.type
_entity_poly.pdbx_seq_one_letter_code
_entity_poly.pdbx_strand_id
1 'polypeptide(L)'
;MNKLHKLLIIALLLIVGGNTLKAENLTATRNSDTELVTKNQDLHSHDNLITNDNHVTSMLTASAAAEDLTVTIHTGAEVTLKDTDGDGFYDIGTADELYAFAEAVNGGEKFINGELTANITVNEKLLNADGSLNGTSALAWEPIGSGDVYYGVFDGNGYTVSGIYMNNESNFQGLFAYVYGTVRNVGVEDSYIKGASYVGGVAGYSGGTVKNCFFDGTVIGTGSVGGICGHLMTDAVLNSCLSIGSVSGTGDVGGVVGCAEVYSTNCYFLRTEALNVGLYGIGAIILEENFFMGVPSDQGAAPLSSGELATGDVTFLLNDGDGESEDVWGQIISGESADPYPVFVNGSNRLYRTVACDTDSKIYTNDPEAVSEHAFGERGICVSCGSYQPAVDSDGDGYYEISNAGHLYWFAKQVNENVEEFRTANAILTKDIDFGQSFTFIPETGLVEVRIDGEVVAYLGTFIPGTTQFTGVPNSGVGGGSGGKEEEKEENTELTETTDIISMFGSVYLYVDGKYVDTPNGYVVEGLLPWTPIALHDSGYGGIFDGNGKSIIGLYYNGDDRQYHGVFGVVDGGTVKDLGVENGYFSGNNDYYFYCGAIAGYVLDGTVSGCFNTGLVLKGAYNISDVGGLIGVAEQSVISDCYNTGVVRGEFRIGGIVGLSAYTVVADCYNLGTVIGGENVGGIVGKNLHGSSVNSLPMITGCYNKGEIIGTTYVGGIAGYNTQNSSDAPYTIISGCYNEGEITGTTYVGGILGYNYNGNISAEHPIVIIDSYNVGAVTGVYSVGGILGVYNWVGAGDNGNGKIVSSHNYGAVSGDTNVGGILGGYLEHAPILENNYFYGSEEVNKELCGIGSDGSSDNATPVSAEDYASGKIAYLLGEGWGQLLTGENANAYPVFASDGNKVYKYYDCYIATEKYTNDSSLSDTVVSHTIVEGICSVCNVYNPDDIVDGVYQIGTKEQLFWFANHVNTADRTASAVLVADIDLENIPWTPIGSTGENSNNFRGVFDGQNHTITGLYVEGGRAGLGFFGEVRTGTVKNFTIYGEVVVNTEVNYVGGVIGSTCGLNGSDHGLEHNGATIQNITSYVNLTAKTHGIGMVGGFIGYANHETLIENCSWHGTFDAGIYRVDSGAGGFIGRIYDSANVTIRNCAAYGTIKTSYKSGTFNNQNTIYIGGFLSYSPAGAQTVLENNLWAGEIINNTNLEASNAHLSAFGTMTSFQSITNCYALNSTPYVTTNNENDND
;
A
#
# COMPACT_ATOMS: atom_id res chain seq x y z
N MET A 1 -40.68 6.19 41.41
CA MET A 1 -41.98 5.94 40.73
C MET A 1 -42.05 4.47 40.37
N ASN A 2 -42.36 3.66 41.38
CA ASN A 2 -42.42 2.21 41.29
C ASN A 2 -43.89 1.77 41.19
N LYS A 3 -44.14 0.68 40.45
CA LYS A 3 -45.42 -0.07 40.36
C LYS A 3 -46.57 0.59 39.61
N LEU A 4 -46.48 0.63 38.28
CA LEU A 4 -47.64 0.50 37.40
C LEU A 4 -47.09 0.25 35.98
N HIS A 5 -47.07 -1.00 35.50
CA HIS A 5 -47.12 -1.39 34.07
C HIS A 5 -46.85 -2.89 33.81
N LYS A 6 -46.53 -3.71 34.82
CA LYS A 6 -46.54 -5.20 34.71
C LYS A 6 -47.72 -5.83 35.46
N LEU A 7 -48.92 -5.27 35.29
CA LEU A 7 -50.17 -5.79 35.90
C LEU A 7 -51.33 -5.94 34.90
N LEU A 8 -51.03 -6.14 33.60
CA LEU A 8 -52.08 -6.25 32.57
C LEU A 8 -51.98 -7.47 31.62
N ILE A 9 -51.10 -8.44 31.87
CA ILE A 9 -50.98 -9.66 31.03
C ILE A 9 -51.01 -10.95 31.88
N ILE A 10 -51.75 -10.93 33.00
CA ILE A 10 -52.13 -12.15 33.77
C ILE A 10 -53.65 -12.16 34.05
N ALA A 11 -54.43 -11.40 33.28
CA ALA A 11 -55.89 -11.29 33.45
C ALA A 11 -56.69 -11.90 32.29
N LEU A 12 -56.11 -12.76 31.45
CA LEU A 12 -56.79 -13.28 30.25
C LEU A 12 -56.74 -14.79 30.01
N LEU A 13 -56.30 -15.62 30.98
CA LEU A 13 -56.26 -17.09 30.82
C LEU A 13 -56.98 -17.90 31.91
N LEU A 14 -57.86 -17.27 32.70
CA LEU A 14 -58.76 -17.98 33.63
C LEU A 14 -60.24 -17.64 33.36
N ILE A 15 -60.75 -18.13 32.23
CA ILE A 15 -62.17 -18.44 32.04
C ILE A 15 -62.26 -19.77 31.29
N VAL A 16 -62.58 -20.84 32.01
CA VAL A 16 -63.56 -21.91 31.71
C VAL A 16 -63.28 -23.07 32.67
N GLY A 17 -64.29 -23.47 33.45
CA GLY A 17 -64.33 -24.77 34.10
C GLY A 17 -64.08 -24.77 35.61
N GLY A 18 -64.98 -24.15 36.38
CA GLY A 18 -65.05 -24.39 37.81
C GLY A 18 -65.45 -25.84 38.13
N ASN A 19 -64.81 -26.41 39.15
CA ASN A 19 -65.54 -27.00 40.27
C ASN A 19 -64.64 -26.99 41.52
N THR A 20 -65.16 -26.30 42.52
CA THR A 20 -64.69 -26.09 43.90
C THR A 20 -64.42 -27.38 44.66
N LEU A 21 -63.39 -27.36 45.53
CA LEU A 21 -63.50 -27.84 46.91
C LEU A 21 -62.57 -27.05 47.84
N LYS A 22 -63.08 -26.81 49.04
CA LYS A 22 -62.78 -25.70 49.97
C LYS A 22 -61.55 -25.95 50.84
N ALA A 23 -60.81 -24.88 51.12
CA ALA A 23 -59.97 -24.76 52.31
C ALA A 23 -60.66 -23.79 53.30
N GLU A 24 -60.84 -24.22 54.55
CA GLU A 24 -61.20 -23.36 55.67
C GLU A 24 -60.09 -23.45 56.73
N ASN A 25 -59.71 -22.26 57.24
CA ASN A 25 -59.07 -22.00 58.54
C ASN A 25 -57.55 -22.30 58.64
N LEU A 26 -56.66 -21.42 59.16
CA LEU A 26 -56.86 -20.22 59.95
C LEU A 26 -55.55 -19.36 59.98
N THR A 27 -55.76 -18.04 60.04
CA THR A 27 -54.94 -16.88 60.48
C THR A 27 -53.77 -17.15 61.44
N ALA A 28 -52.55 -16.61 61.33
CA ALA A 28 -52.02 -15.23 61.17
C ALA A 28 -51.33 -14.70 62.47
N THR A 29 -50.32 -13.84 62.25
CA THR A 29 -49.59 -12.90 63.15
C THR A 29 -48.35 -13.41 63.92
N ARG A 30 -47.24 -12.66 64.06
CA ARG A 30 -46.66 -11.45 63.44
C ARG A 30 -45.29 -11.16 64.12
N ASN A 31 -44.25 -10.85 63.33
CA ASN A 31 -43.00 -10.07 63.62
C ASN A 31 -42.04 -10.56 64.73
N SER A 32 -40.72 -10.40 64.67
CA SER A 32 -39.78 -9.67 63.79
C SER A 32 -38.35 -10.16 64.08
N ASP A 33 -37.46 -9.95 63.12
CA ASP A 33 -35.98 -9.96 63.15
C ASP A 33 -35.29 -11.13 62.41
N THR A 34 -34.65 -10.72 61.29
CA THR A 34 -33.36 -11.18 60.71
C THR A 34 -33.22 -12.65 60.29
N GLU A 35 -32.90 -13.05 59.06
CA GLU A 35 -32.39 -12.40 57.84
C GLU A 35 -32.93 -13.17 56.61
N LEU A 36 -33.40 -12.43 55.61
CA LEU A 36 -33.82 -12.93 54.31
C LEU A 36 -32.74 -12.56 53.30
N VAL A 37 -31.96 -13.55 52.87
CA VAL A 37 -31.33 -13.53 51.54
C VAL A 37 -32.40 -13.97 50.57
N THR A 38 -32.87 -13.04 49.74
CA THR A 38 -33.78 -13.31 48.62
C THR A 38 -33.14 -12.86 47.32
N LYS A 39 -33.27 -13.76 46.34
CA LYS A 39 -33.44 -13.53 44.90
C LYS A 39 -32.20 -13.24 44.06
N ASN A 40 -32.05 -13.79 42.87
CA ASN A 40 -32.80 -14.83 42.15
C ASN A 40 -32.05 -15.14 40.84
N GLN A 41 -32.17 -16.39 40.39
CA GLN A 41 -32.47 -16.83 39.02
C GLN A 41 -31.90 -16.02 37.84
N ASP A 42 -31.16 -16.74 36.98
CA ASP A 42 -31.59 -16.91 35.58
C ASP A 42 -31.36 -18.37 35.14
N LEU A 43 -32.49 -19.05 34.91
CA LEU A 43 -32.61 -20.34 34.24
C LEU A 43 -32.87 -20.07 32.76
N HIS A 44 -31.99 -20.53 31.88
CA HIS A 44 -32.28 -20.68 30.47
C HIS A 44 -32.19 -22.15 30.07
N SER A 45 -33.36 -22.71 29.75
CA SER A 45 -33.68 -23.74 28.73
C SER A 45 -32.61 -24.80 28.42
N HIS A 46 -32.91 -26.08 28.63
CA HIS A 46 -33.55 -26.99 27.67
C HIS A 46 -33.99 -28.28 28.39
N ASP A 47 -34.93 -28.98 27.76
CA ASP A 47 -35.29 -30.40 27.94
C ASP A 47 -36.43 -30.82 28.89
N ASN A 48 -37.56 -31.07 28.21
CA ASN A 48 -38.46 -32.21 28.30
C ASN A 48 -39.20 -32.50 29.62
N LEU A 49 -40.48 -32.13 29.57
CA LEU A 49 -41.56 -32.81 30.28
C LEU A 49 -41.48 -34.34 30.10
N ILE A 50 -41.35 -35.05 31.23
CA ILE A 50 -42.08 -36.30 31.43
C ILE A 50 -42.92 -36.14 32.69
N THR A 51 -44.16 -35.70 32.48
CA THR A 51 -45.24 -35.90 33.44
C THR A 51 -45.79 -37.32 33.22
N ASN A 52 -45.69 -38.18 34.22
CA ASN A 52 -46.70 -39.21 34.52
C ASN A 52 -46.45 -39.76 35.93
N ASP A 53 -46.81 -38.94 36.90
CA ASP A 53 -46.86 -39.30 38.31
C ASP A 53 -48.16 -40.08 38.56
N ASN A 54 -48.05 -41.40 38.65
CA ASN A 54 -49.04 -42.29 39.23
C ASN A 54 -48.32 -43.57 39.65
N HIS A 55 -47.65 -43.56 40.81
CA HIS A 55 -47.79 -44.58 41.86
C HIS A 55 -46.88 -44.25 43.06
N VAL A 56 -47.46 -43.51 44.01
CA VAL A 56 -47.24 -43.64 45.46
C VAL A 56 -45.81 -43.47 46.00
N THR A 57 -45.45 -42.22 46.31
CA THR A 57 -44.67 -41.93 47.53
C THR A 57 -45.52 -42.27 48.76
N SER A 58 -45.17 -43.33 49.49
CA SER A 58 -45.18 -43.32 50.96
C SER A 58 -44.52 -44.59 51.52
N MET A 59 -43.25 -44.51 51.90
CA MET A 59 -42.81 -44.97 53.21
C MET A 59 -41.66 -44.07 53.66
N LEU A 60 -42.01 -43.06 54.47
CA LEU A 60 -41.13 -42.68 55.56
C LEU A 60 -40.93 -43.92 56.42
N THR A 61 -39.72 -44.43 56.52
CA THR A 61 -39.32 -45.20 57.69
C THR A 61 -38.46 -44.29 58.54
N ALA A 62 -39.10 -43.69 59.55
CA ALA A 62 -38.45 -43.67 60.85
C ALA A 62 -38.19 -45.15 61.16
N SER A 63 -36.95 -45.57 60.97
CA SER A 63 -36.54 -46.94 61.16
C SER A 63 -36.67 -47.28 62.64
N ALA A 64 -37.53 -48.23 62.97
CA ALA A 64 -37.54 -48.79 64.31
C ALA A 64 -36.34 -49.72 64.41
N ALA A 65 -35.61 -49.68 65.53
CA ALA A 65 -34.48 -50.55 65.77
C ALA A 65 -34.81 -52.01 65.37
N ALA A 66 -33.96 -52.62 64.56
CA ALA A 66 -34.16 -53.99 64.12
C ALA A 66 -33.94 -54.94 65.32
N GLU A 67 -34.80 -55.96 65.49
CA GLU A 67 -34.57 -56.97 66.52
C GLU A 67 -33.38 -57.86 66.13
N ASP A 68 -32.51 -58.23 67.09
CA ASP A 68 -31.38 -59.15 66.86
C ASP A 68 -31.83 -60.41 66.09
N LEU A 69 -31.24 -60.63 64.91
CA LEU A 69 -31.59 -61.74 64.02
C LEU A 69 -30.49 -62.79 64.04
N THR A 70 -30.79 -63.99 64.56
CA THR A 70 -29.83 -65.11 64.58
C THR A 70 -30.09 -66.07 63.43
N VAL A 71 -29.07 -66.28 62.61
CA VAL A 71 -29.12 -67.08 61.37
C VAL A 71 -28.04 -68.15 61.42
N THR A 72 -28.34 -69.35 60.93
CA THR A 72 -27.33 -70.40 60.74
C THR A 72 -26.73 -70.29 59.34
N ILE A 73 -25.44 -70.02 59.25
CA ILE A 73 -24.73 -69.87 57.96
C ILE A 73 -24.23 -71.22 57.42
N HIS A 74 -23.72 -71.22 56.18
CA HIS A 74 -23.23 -72.39 55.44
C HIS A 74 -22.15 -73.23 56.17
N THR A 75 -21.43 -72.66 57.14
CA THR A 75 -20.46 -73.39 58.00
C THR A 75 -21.12 -74.20 59.13
N GLY A 76 -22.41 -73.99 59.37
CA GLY A 76 -23.16 -74.50 60.52
C GLY A 76 -23.03 -73.63 61.79
N ALA A 77 -22.36 -72.48 61.71
CA ALA A 77 -22.29 -71.52 62.81
C ALA A 77 -23.58 -70.70 62.93
N GLU A 78 -23.98 -70.39 64.17
CA GLU A 78 -25.04 -69.42 64.47
C GLU A 78 -24.40 -68.03 64.58
N VAL A 79 -24.84 -67.10 63.73
CA VAL A 79 -24.38 -65.71 63.67
C VAL A 79 -25.57 -64.80 63.98
N THR A 80 -25.39 -63.82 64.85
CA THR A 80 -26.43 -62.85 65.21
C THR A 80 -26.12 -61.50 64.58
N LEU A 81 -26.96 -61.08 63.65
CA LEU A 81 -26.97 -59.73 63.08
C LEU A 81 -27.58 -58.77 64.09
N LYS A 82 -26.92 -57.61 64.28
CA LYS A 82 -27.32 -56.61 65.28
C LYS A 82 -27.43 -55.25 64.63
N ASP A 83 -28.40 -54.51 65.10
CA ASP A 83 -28.53 -53.07 64.89
C ASP A 83 -27.99 -52.40 66.17
N THR A 84 -26.72 -52.00 66.14
CA THR A 84 -26.02 -51.55 67.36
C THR A 84 -26.42 -50.12 67.75
N ASP A 85 -26.81 -49.27 66.80
CA ASP A 85 -27.11 -47.86 67.03
C ASP A 85 -28.62 -47.53 66.99
N GLY A 86 -29.46 -48.50 66.62
CA GLY A 86 -30.91 -48.42 66.61
C GLY A 86 -31.48 -47.74 65.36
N ASP A 87 -30.69 -47.60 64.30
CA ASP A 87 -31.06 -46.96 63.04
C ASP A 87 -31.79 -47.91 62.06
N GLY A 88 -31.95 -49.17 62.46
CA GLY A 88 -32.55 -50.28 61.72
C GLY A 88 -31.77 -50.74 60.50
N PHE A 89 -30.46 -50.57 60.51
CA PHE A 89 -29.49 -51.30 59.70
C PHE A 89 -28.77 -52.34 60.55
N TYR A 90 -28.57 -53.53 59.99
CA TYR A 90 -27.70 -54.52 60.62
C TYR A 90 -26.24 -54.22 60.30
N ASP A 91 -25.40 -54.15 61.33
CA ASP A 91 -23.95 -54.01 61.19
C ASP A 91 -23.33 -55.28 60.61
N ILE A 92 -22.56 -55.13 59.53
CA ILE A 92 -21.87 -56.23 58.85
C ILE A 92 -20.39 -55.89 58.78
N GLY A 93 -19.59 -56.44 59.69
CA GLY A 93 -18.14 -56.19 59.77
C GLY A 93 -17.28 -57.38 59.37
N THR A 94 -17.87 -58.55 59.17
CA THR A 94 -17.17 -59.81 58.91
C THR A 94 -17.81 -60.63 57.80
N ALA A 95 -17.05 -61.56 57.21
CA ALA A 95 -17.58 -62.45 56.17
C ALA A 95 -18.73 -63.33 56.70
N ASP A 96 -18.64 -63.81 57.94
CA ASP A 96 -19.70 -64.63 58.57
C ASP A 96 -21.02 -63.84 58.73
N GLU A 97 -20.95 -62.56 59.10
CA GLU A 97 -22.12 -61.67 59.16
C GLU A 97 -22.68 -61.38 57.77
N LEU A 98 -21.83 -61.21 56.75
CA LEU A 98 -22.29 -61.01 55.38
C LEU A 98 -23.03 -62.25 54.85
N TYR A 99 -22.53 -63.46 55.16
CA TYR A 99 -23.24 -64.71 54.87
C TYR A 99 -24.55 -64.84 55.67
N ALA A 100 -24.57 -64.41 56.93
CA ALA A 100 -25.79 -64.41 57.75
C ALA A 100 -26.87 -63.49 57.16
N PHE A 101 -26.46 -62.32 56.67
CA PHE A 101 -27.35 -61.38 55.99
C PHE A 101 -27.91 -61.98 54.69
N ALA A 102 -27.06 -62.60 53.87
CA ALA A 102 -27.50 -63.27 52.66
C ALA A 102 -28.50 -64.40 52.93
N GLU A 103 -28.23 -65.25 53.93
CA GLU A 103 -29.12 -66.34 54.34
C GLU A 103 -30.45 -65.81 54.91
N ALA A 104 -30.44 -64.71 55.66
CA ALA A 104 -31.68 -64.06 56.15
C ALA A 104 -32.57 -63.59 54.99
N VAL A 105 -31.99 -62.84 54.03
CA VAL A 105 -32.72 -62.34 52.86
C VAL A 105 -33.24 -63.51 52.03
N ASN A 106 -32.38 -64.49 51.73
CA ASN A 106 -32.73 -65.68 50.95
C ASN A 106 -33.75 -66.58 51.66
N GLY A 107 -33.81 -66.52 53.00
CA GLY A 107 -34.78 -67.18 53.85
C GLY A 107 -36.14 -66.47 53.98
N GLY A 108 -36.28 -65.25 53.46
CA GLY A 108 -37.56 -64.53 53.38
C GLY A 108 -37.59 -63.14 54.04
N GLU A 109 -36.53 -62.73 54.73
CA GLU A 109 -36.43 -61.41 55.40
C GLU A 109 -36.04 -60.30 54.41
N LYS A 110 -36.88 -60.07 53.39
CA LYS A 110 -36.52 -59.30 52.19
C LYS A 110 -36.40 -57.78 52.37
N PHE A 111 -36.89 -57.24 53.49
CA PHE A 111 -36.95 -55.80 53.75
C PHE A 111 -35.90 -55.32 54.76
N ILE A 112 -35.01 -56.21 55.21
CA ILE A 112 -33.98 -55.85 56.18
C ILE A 112 -32.93 -54.95 55.53
N ASN A 113 -32.44 -53.99 56.31
CA ASN A 113 -31.35 -53.13 55.88
C ASN A 113 -30.03 -53.63 56.47
N GLY A 114 -28.94 -53.44 55.75
CA GLY A 114 -27.61 -53.83 56.20
C GLY A 114 -26.61 -52.74 55.88
N GLU A 115 -25.67 -52.52 56.77
CA GLU A 115 -24.56 -51.60 56.54
C GLU A 115 -23.21 -52.26 56.80
N LEU A 116 -22.23 -51.97 55.93
CA LEU A 116 -20.88 -52.44 56.16
C LEU A 116 -20.17 -51.55 57.17
N THR A 117 -19.48 -52.16 58.12
CA THR A 117 -18.68 -51.47 59.14
C THR A 117 -17.17 -51.65 58.94
N ALA A 118 -16.78 -52.50 57.99
CA ALA A 118 -15.40 -52.75 57.59
C ALA A 118 -15.32 -53.32 56.17
N ASN A 119 -14.13 -53.28 55.55
CA ASN A 119 -13.86 -54.07 54.35
C ASN A 119 -13.96 -55.56 54.68
N ILE A 120 -14.70 -56.32 53.86
CA ILE A 120 -14.96 -57.75 54.06
C ILE A 120 -14.22 -58.54 53.00
N THR A 121 -13.34 -59.46 53.41
CA THR A 121 -12.71 -60.41 52.50
C THR A 121 -13.29 -61.81 52.71
N VAL A 122 -13.98 -62.33 51.68
CA VAL A 122 -14.54 -63.68 51.67
C VAL A 122 -13.50 -64.71 51.26
N ASN A 123 -12.76 -64.44 50.18
CA ASN A 123 -11.62 -65.24 49.73
C ASN A 123 -10.41 -64.31 49.51
N GLU A 124 -9.26 -64.64 50.11
CA GLU A 124 -8.04 -63.86 49.92
C GLU A 124 -7.37 -64.16 48.57
N LYS A 125 -7.04 -63.13 47.79
CA LYS A 125 -6.22 -63.21 46.57
C LYS A 125 -6.80 -64.17 45.54
N LEU A 126 -8.08 -64.04 45.27
CA LEU A 126 -8.82 -64.94 44.39
C LEU A 126 -8.33 -64.84 42.94
N LEU A 127 -7.96 -63.65 42.48
CA LEU A 127 -7.51 -63.37 41.12
C LEU A 127 -6.01 -63.12 41.01
N ASN A 128 -5.45 -63.50 39.87
CA ASN A 128 -4.15 -63.06 39.38
C ASN A 128 -4.27 -61.66 38.76
N ALA A 129 -3.13 -61.01 38.51
CA ALA A 129 -3.09 -59.68 37.88
C ALA A 129 -3.72 -59.63 36.46
N ASP A 130 -3.90 -60.78 35.79
CA ASP A 130 -4.57 -60.88 34.49
C ASP A 130 -6.08 -61.19 34.59
N GLY A 131 -6.65 -61.17 35.81
CA GLY A 131 -8.05 -61.49 36.08
C GLY A 131 -8.39 -62.98 36.08
N SER A 132 -7.41 -63.87 35.90
CA SER A 132 -7.62 -65.32 35.99
C SER A 132 -7.60 -65.81 37.45
N LEU A 133 -8.25 -66.94 37.73
CA LEU A 133 -8.25 -67.54 39.08
C LEU A 133 -6.84 -67.95 39.53
N ASN A 134 -6.49 -67.64 40.78
CA ASN A 134 -5.19 -67.96 41.41
C ASN A 134 -5.08 -69.42 41.93
N GLY A 135 -5.94 -70.33 41.45
CA GLY A 135 -5.83 -71.78 41.70
C GLY A 135 -6.09 -72.26 43.14
N THR A 136 -6.62 -71.41 44.04
CA THR A 136 -6.98 -71.76 45.42
C THR A 136 -8.39 -72.38 45.52
N SER A 137 -8.63 -73.18 46.57
CA SER A 137 -9.98 -73.68 46.90
C SER A 137 -10.79 -72.53 47.50
N ALA A 138 -11.64 -71.88 46.70
CA ALA A 138 -12.45 -70.75 47.12
C ALA A 138 -13.81 -71.19 47.71
N LEU A 139 -14.26 -70.47 48.73
CA LEU A 139 -15.58 -70.59 49.30
C LEU A 139 -16.61 -69.98 48.33
N ALA A 140 -17.64 -70.76 47.97
CA ALA A 140 -18.67 -70.31 47.03
C ALA A 140 -19.58 -69.25 47.67
N TRP A 141 -19.97 -68.27 46.87
CA TRP A 141 -20.96 -67.26 47.23
C TRP A 141 -22.34 -67.64 46.70
N GLU A 142 -23.35 -67.49 47.55
CA GLU A 142 -24.76 -67.54 47.14
C GLU A 142 -25.28 -66.09 47.15
N PRO A 143 -25.73 -65.55 46.01
CA PRO A 143 -26.13 -64.14 45.92
C PRO A 143 -27.25 -63.75 46.88
N ILE A 144 -27.20 -62.51 47.38
CA ILE A 144 -28.29 -61.94 48.18
C ILE A 144 -29.51 -61.74 47.28
N GLY A 145 -30.65 -62.28 47.68
CA GLY A 145 -31.88 -62.23 46.92
C GLY A 145 -32.02 -63.32 45.84
N SER A 146 -31.29 -64.44 45.97
CA SER A 146 -31.41 -65.60 45.08
C SER A 146 -32.61 -66.49 45.43
N GLY A 147 -33.00 -66.52 46.71
CA GLY A 147 -34.21 -67.21 47.18
C GLY A 147 -35.49 -66.40 46.92
N ASP A 148 -35.41 -65.07 47.07
CA ASP A 148 -36.50 -64.13 46.83
C ASP A 148 -35.99 -62.70 46.66
N VAL A 149 -36.78 -61.80 46.08
CA VAL A 149 -36.35 -60.44 45.71
C VAL A 149 -35.96 -59.59 46.93
N TYR A 150 -34.83 -58.88 46.87
CA TYR A 150 -34.40 -57.96 47.93
C TYR A 150 -35.05 -56.56 47.78
N TYR A 151 -35.70 -56.07 48.84
CA TYR A 151 -36.41 -54.78 48.89
C TYR A 151 -35.83 -53.78 49.91
N GLY A 152 -34.89 -54.20 50.75
CA GLY A 152 -34.27 -53.34 51.77
C GLY A 152 -33.21 -52.37 51.22
N VAL A 153 -32.53 -51.68 52.12
CA VAL A 153 -31.37 -50.82 51.83
C VAL A 153 -30.09 -51.50 52.29
N PHE A 154 -29.17 -51.74 51.37
CA PHE A 154 -27.82 -52.18 51.67
C PHE A 154 -26.84 -51.03 51.42
N ASP A 155 -26.19 -50.56 52.48
CA ASP A 155 -25.21 -49.47 52.44
C ASP A 155 -23.80 -49.99 52.67
N GLY A 156 -22.95 -49.94 51.66
CA GLY A 156 -21.55 -50.31 51.80
C GLY A 156 -20.73 -49.32 52.63
N ASN A 157 -21.26 -48.12 52.92
CA ASN A 157 -20.58 -47.10 53.73
C ASN A 157 -19.14 -46.79 53.27
N GLY A 158 -18.86 -46.93 51.97
CA GLY A 158 -17.53 -46.74 51.37
C GLY A 158 -16.55 -47.91 51.56
N TYR A 159 -17.00 -49.03 52.11
CA TYR A 159 -16.22 -50.26 52.26
C TYR A 159 -16.35 -51.21 51.06
N THR A 160 -15.39 -52.12 50.95
CA THR A 160 -15.34 -53.14 49.89
C THR A 160 -15.71 -54.52 50.40
N VAL A 161 -16.27 -55.34 49.50
CA VAL A 161 -16.43 -56.78 49.65
C VAL A 161 -15.52 -57.44 48.61
N SER A 162 -14.50 -58.17 49.05
CA SER A 162 -13.50 -58.78 48.19
C SER A 162 -13.60 -60.31 48.17
N GLY A 163 -13.25 -60.93 47.05
CA GLY A 163 -13.13 -62.40 46.99
C GLY A 163 -14.45 -63.15 46.78
N ILE A 164 -15.46 -62.55 46.14
CA ILE A 164 -16.68 -63.25 45.79
C ILE A 164 -16.39 -64.28 44.70
N TYR A 165 -16.67 -65.56 44.96
CA TYR A 165 -16.43 -66.65 44.01
C TYR A 165 -17.72 -67.35 43.60
N MET A 166 -18.07 -67.23 42.32
CA MET A 166 -19.15 -67.94 41.65
C MET A 166 -18.64 -68.51 40.32
N ASN A 167 -18.77 -69.83 40.12
CA ASN A 167 -18.33 -70.51 38.91
C ASN A 167 -19.33 -71.57 38.47
N ASN A 168 -20.52 -71.13 38.11
CA ASN A 168 -21.61 -71.99 37.66
C ASN A 168 -22.27 -71.41 36.39
N GLU A 169 -23.31 -72.05 35.89
CA GLU A 169 -24.07 -71.60 34.71
C GLU A 169 -25.50 -71.17 35.08
N SER A 170 -25.71 -70.70 36.31
CA SER A 170 -27.00 -70.19 36.79
C SER A 170 -27.23 -68.74 36.33
N ASN A 171 -28.50 -68.32 36.28
CA ASN A 171 -28.88 -66.94 36.05
C ASN A 171 -28.77 -66.11 37.35
N PHE A 172 -28.87 -64.77 37.25
CA PHE A 172 -28.95 -63.85 38.40
C PHE A 172 -27.72 -63.95 39.31
N GLN A 173 -26.53 -63.76 38.74
CA GLN A 173 -25.27 -63.84 39.47
C GLN A 173 -24.73 -62.44 39.76
N GLY A 174 -24.20 -62.24 40.97
CA GLY A 174 -23.62 -61.01 41.49
C GLY A 174 -23.46 -61.08 43.00
N LEU A 175 -23.01 -60.00 43.64
CA LEU A 175 -23.14 -59.89 45.10
C LEU A 175 -24.62 -60.05 45.50
N PHE A 176 -25.50 -59.43 44.71
CA PHE A 176 -26.96 -59.59 44.74
C PHE A 176 -27.46 -60.31 43.48
N ALA A 177 -28.44 -61.19 43.63
CA ALA A 177 -29.14 -61.83 42.50
C ALA A 177 -30.22 -60.89 41.93
N TYR A 178 -31.17 -60.47 42.76
CA TYR A 178 -32.34 -59.67 42.34
C TYR A 178 -32.63 -58.54 43.35
N VAL A 179 -32.52 -57.28 42.89
CA VAL A 179 -32.74 -56.07 43.70
C VAL A 179 -33.95 -55.27 43.21
N TYR A 180 -34.91 -54.99 44.08
CA TYR A 180 -35.91 -53.91 43.95
C TYR A 180 -35.76 -52.82 45.02
N GLY A 181 -34.92 -53.07 46.04
CA GLY A 181 -34.54 -52.11 47.07
C GLY A 181 -33.43 -51.16 46.63
N THR A 182 -32.56 -50.76 47.56
CA THR A 182 -31.41 -49.88 47.28
C THR A 182 -30.11 -50.59 47.66
N VAL A 183 -29.13 -50.61 46.76
CA VAL A 183 -27.75 -51.00 47.04
C VAL A 183 -26.87 -49.80 46.76
N ARG A 184 -26.12 -49.31 47.75
CA ARG A 184 -25.29 -48.13 47.58
C ARG A 184 -23.93 -48.19 48.27
N ASN A 185 -22.99 -47.36 47.80
CA ASN A 185 -21.69 -47.10 48.45
C ASN A 185 -20.83 -48.35 48.72
N VAL A 186 -20.93 -49.39 47.89
CA VAL A 186 -20.20 -50.66 48.05
C VAL A 186 -19.28 -50.93 46.87
N GLY A 187 -18.04 -51.31 47.16
CA GLY A 187 -17.10 -51.81 46.15
C GLY A 187 -17.03 -53.33 46.17
N VAL A 188 -17.02 -53.97 45.01
CA VAL A 188 -16.80 -55.42 44.88
C VAL A 188 -15.49 -55.65 44.13
N GLU A 189 -14.49 -56.20 44.81
CA GLU A 189 -13.13 -56.32 44.28
C GLU A 189 -12.59 -57.76 44.36
N ASP A 190 -11.48 -58.07 43.67
CA ASP A 190 -10.82 -59.39 43.68
C ASP A 190 -11.82 -60.55 43.54
N SER A 191 -12.84 -60.39 42.68
CA SER A 191 -14.02 -61.26 42.64
C SER A 191 -14.17 -61.96 41.29
N TYR A 192 -14.50 -63.25 41.30
CA TYR A 192 -14.73 -64.05 40.09
C TYR A 192 -16.19 -64.48 40.02
N ILE A 193 -16.94 -63.94 39.06
CA ILE A 193 -18.38 -64.11 38.94
C ILE A 193 -18.70 -64.67 37.56
N LYS A 194 -19.06 -65.95 37.51
CA LYS A 194 -19.50 -66.62 36.28
C LYS A 194 -20.92 -67.17 36.40
N GLY A 195 -21.73 -66.88 35.39
CA GLY A 195 -23.12 -67.36 35.26
C GLY A 195 -23.56 -67.58 33.82
N ALA A 196 -24.86 -67.77 33.62
CA ALA A 196 -25.50 -67.81 32.30
C ALA A 196 -26.04 -66.43 31.88
N SER A 197 -27.25 -66.03 32.29
CA SER A 197 -27.84 -64.72 31.98
C SER A 197 -28.12 -63.89 33.23
N TYR A 198 -28.11 -62.56 33.10
CA TYR A 198 -28.26 -61.62 34.21
C TYR A 198 -27.10 -61.76 35.21
N VAL A 199 -25.90 -61.50 34.70
CA VAL A 199 -24.64 -61.62 35.45
C VAL A 199 -24.05 -60.23 35.62
N GLY A 200 -23.92 -59.77 36.86
CA GLY A 200 -23.32 -58.48 37.22
C GLY A 200 -22.30 -58.62 38.33
N GLY A 201 -21.39 -57.65 38.45
CA GLY A 201 -20.46 -57.59 39.57
C GLY A 201 -21.15 -57.34 40.91
N VAL A 202 -22.09 -56.39 40.91
CA VAL A 202 -22.84 -55.96 42.09
C VAL A 202 -24.23 -56.61 42.11
N ALA A 203 -24.97 -56.54 41.00
CA ALA A 203 -26.32 -57.10 40.91
C ALA A 203 -26.52 -57.90 39.62
N GLY A 204 -27.09 -59.10 39.72
CA GLY A 204 -27.51 -59.86 38.53
C GLY A 204 -28.64 -59.15 37.78
N TYR A 205 -29.66 -58.72 38.51
CA TYR A 205 -30.87 -58.08 37.98
C TYR A 205 -31.36 -56.98 38.94
N SER A 206 -31.67 -55.79 38.43
CA SER A 206 -32.17 -54.67 39.24
C SER A 206 -33.42 -54.03 38.65
N GLY A 207 -34.48 -53.99 39.46
CA GLY A 207 -35.65 -53.11 39.33
C GLY A 207 -35.65 -51.95 40.34
N GLY A 208 -34.61 -51.85 41.17
CA GLY A 208 -34.47 -50.86 42.25
C GLY A 208 -33.34 -49.86 41.98
N THR A 209 -32.71 -49.34 43.05
CA THR A 209 -31.61 -48.38 42.96
C THR A 209 -30.26 -49.06 43.21
N VAL A 210 -29.30 -48.88 42.30
CA VAL A 210 -27.88 -49.20 42.49
C VAL A 210 -27.09 -47.91 42.31
N LYS A 211 -26.44 -47.41 43.38
CA LYS A 211 -25.79 -46.09 43.36
C LYS A 211 -24.42 -46.09 44.03
N ASN A 212 -23.44 -45.37 43.51
CA ASN A 212 -22.12 -45.24 44.14
C ASN A 212 -21.42 -46.60 44.33
N CYS A 213 -21.56 -47.51 43.37
CA CYS A 213 -20.98 -48.85 43.46
C CYS A 213 -19.79 -49.01 42.52
N PHE A 214 -18.80 -49.77 42.98
CA PHE A 214 -17.56 -50.05 42.25
C PHE A 214 -17.42 -51.55 41.98
N PHE A 215 -16.86 -51.93 40.83
CA PHE A 215 -16.47 -53.32 40.55
C PHE A 215 -15.07 -53.43 39.94
N ASP A 216 -14.22 -54.26 40.56
CA ASP A 216 -12.88 -54.65 40.09
C ASP A 216 -12.64 -56.16 40.26
N GLY A 217 -13.04 -56.93 39.26
CA GLY A 217 -12.89 -58.38 39.24
C GLY A 217 -13.15 -58.95 37.85
N THR A 218 -13.54 -60.20 37.77
CA THR A 218 -13.83 -60.90 36.51
C THR A 218 -15.29 -61.33 36.47
N VAL A 219 -16.04 -60.83 35.50
CA VAL A 219 -17.43 -61.23 35.20
C VAL A 219 -17.50 -61.99 33.87
N ILE A 220 -18.11 -63.17 33.88
CA ILE A 220 -18.26 -64.02 32.70
C ILE A 220 -19.71 -64.51 32.58
N GLY A 221 -20.33 -64.34 31.42
CA GLY A 221 -21.66 -64.90 31.18
C GLY A 221 -21.96 -65.25 29.72
N THR A 222 -23.12 -65.85 29.48
CA THR A 222 -23.55 -66.27 28.14
C THR A 222 -24.76 -65.50 27.61
N GLY A 223 -25.55 -64.85 28.48
CA GLY A 223 -26.68 -63.96 28.19
C GLY A 223 -26.36 -62.49 28.45
N SER A 224 -27.15 -61.79 29.28
CA SER A 224 -26.87 -60.39 29.68
C SER A 224 -25.80 -60.31 30.77
N VAL A 225 -24.69 -59.61 30.48
CA VAL A 225 -23.50 -59.52 31.34
C VAL A 225 -23.05 -58.07 31.49
N GLY A 226 -23.00 -57.56 32.71
CA GLY A 226 -22.52 -56.21 33.01
C GLY A 226 -21.43 -56.19 34.08
N GLY A 227 -20.57 -55.18 34.08
CA GLY A 227 -19.60 -55.00 35.16
C GLY A 227 -20.24 -54.68 36.51
N ILE A 228 -21.30 -53.86 36.53
CA ILE A 228 -22.07 -53.53 37.74
C ILE A 228 -23.36 -54.35 37.79
N CYS A 229 -24.18 -54.29 36.73
CA CYS A 229 -25.50 -54.90 36.72
C CYS A 229 -25.73 -55.78 35.47
N GLY A 230 -26.22 -57.00 35.63
CA GLY A 230 -26.53 -57.86 34.48
C GLY A 230 -27.70 -57.32 33.64
N HIS A 231 -28.80 -56.94 34.29
CA HIS A 231 -29.98 -56.36 33.63
C HIS A 231 -30.67 -55.27 34.48
N LEU A 232 -31.17 -54.21 33.84
CA LEU A 232 -31.79 -53.04 34.46
C LEU A 232 -33.20 -52.76 33.88
N MET A 233 -34.24 -52.73 34.72
CA MET A 233 -35.65 -52.57 34.29
C MET A 233 -36.10 -51.11 34.06
N THR A 234 -37.28 -50.95 33.43
CA THR A 234 -37.96 -49.68 33.07
C THR A 234 -38.09 -48.63 34.21
N ASP A 235 -38.05 -49.02 35.49
CA ASP A 235 -38.17 -48.10 36.64
C ASP A 235 -36.93 -48.08 37.55
N ALA A 236 -35.86 -48.77 37.15
CA ALA A 236 -34.65 -48.89 37.97
C ALA A 236 -33.76 -47.65 37.86
N VAL A 237 -32.93 -47.42 38.88
CA VAL A 237 -31.95 -46.32 38.90
C VAL A 237 -30.55 -46.91 39.00
N LEU A 238 -29.70 -46.59 38.04
CA LEU A 238 -28.26 -46.88 38.10
C LEU A 238 -27.49 -45.57 37.97
N ASN A 239 -26.80 -45.16 39.04
CA ASN A 239 -26.18 -43.85 39.13
C ASN A 239 -24.79 -43.90 39.78
N SER A 240 -23.84 -43.12 39.26
CA SER A 240 -22.52 -42.92 39.88
C SER A 240 -21.74 -44.21 40.15
N CYS A 241 -21.70 -45.13 39.18
CA CYS A 241 -21.04 -46.43 39.34
C CYS A 241 -19.85 -46.61 38.39
N LEU A 242 -18.80 -47.30 38.85
CA LEU A 242 -17.57 -47.51 38.10
C LEU A 242 -17.21 -49.00 38.01
N SER A 243 -17.02 -49.52 36.80
CA SER A 243 -16.50 -50.87 36.57
C SER A 243 -15.15 -50.85 35.88
N ILE A 244 -14.09 -51.28 36.56
CA ILE A 244 -12.75 -51.41 35.96
C ILE A 244 -12.32 -52.87 35.75
N GLY A 245 -13.12 -53.82 36.26
CA GLY A 245 -12.90 -55.26 36.10
C GLY A 245 -13.06 -55.77 34.67
N SER A 246 -12.60 -57.01 34.45
CA SER A 246 -12.77 -57.74 33.18
C SER A 246 -14.21 -58.24 33.03
N VAL A 247 -14.89 -57.83 31.96
CA VAL A 247 -16.25 -58.27 31.63
C VAL A 247 -16.22 -58.99 30.29
N SER A 248 -16.70 -60.24 30.25
CA SER A 248 -16.70 -61.05 29.03
C SER A 248 -17.95 -61.92 28.92
N GLY A 249 -18.36 -62.21 27.68
CA GLY A 249 -19.48 -63.10 27.45
C GLY A 249 -19.84 -63.28 25.98
N THR A 250 -20.86 -64.09 25.72
CA THR A 250 -21.32 -64.41 24.36
C THR A 250 -22.66 -63.78 23.97
N GLY A 251 -23.35 -63.13 24.92
CA GLY A 251 -24.66 -62.48 24.73
C GLY A 251 -24.56 -60.95 24.75
N ASP A 252 -25.49 -60.28 25.45
CA ASP A 252 -25.48 -58.82 25.64
C ASP A 252 -24.46 -58.43 26.71
N VAL A 253 -23.26 -58.03 26.28
CA VAL A 253 -22.15 -57.69 27.19
C VAL A 253 -21.92 -56.18 27.19
N GLY A 254 -22.05 -55.55 28.35
CA GLY A 254 -21.74 -54.14 28.53
C GLY A 254 -20.76 -53.89 29.68
N GLY A 255 -19.96 -52.84 29.56
CA GLY A 255 -18.93 -52.52 30.55
C GLY A 255 -19.50 -52.21 31.94
N VAL A 256 -20.70 -51.62 32.01
CA VAL A 256 -21.43 -51.34 33.26
C VAL A 256 -22.69 -52.19 33.37
N VAL A 257 -23.53 -52.22 32.33
CA VAL A 257 -24.78 -52.99 32.30
C VAL A 257 -24.86 -53.87 31.06
N GLY A 258 -25.28 -55.13 31.22
CA GLY A 258 -25.49 -56.03 30.08
C GLY A 258 -26.69 -55.65 29.21
N CYS A 259 -27.88 -55.56 29.82
CA CYS A 259 -29.13 -55.15 29.16
C CYS A 259 -29.86 -54.11 30.02
N ALA A 260 -30.36 -53.02 29.43
CA ALA A 260 -31.04 -51.97 30.18
C ALA A 260 -32.30 -51.52 29.44
N GLU A 261 -33.39 -51.27 30.16
CA GLU A 261 -34.63 -50.67 29.67
C GLU A 261 -34.70 -49.15 29.95
N VAL A 262 -33.73 -48.62 30.71
CA VAL A 262 -33.59 -47.21 31.14
C VAL A 262 -32.14 -46.73 31.03
N TYR A 263 -31.94 -45.41 31.12
CA TYR A 263 -30.62 -44.79 31.13
C TYR A 263 -29.94 -44.92 32.49
N SER A 264 -28.65 -45.23 32.46
CA SER A 264 -27.73 -45.07 33.59
C SER A 264 -27.12 -43.66 33.56
N THR A 265 -26.98 -43.01 34.71
CA THR A 265 -26.38 -41.67 34.82
C THR A 265 -25.04 -41.72 35.55
N ASN A 266 -24.07 -40.90 35.15
CA ASN A 266 -22.74 -40.81 35.79
C ASN A 266 -22.03 -42.17 35.96
N CYS A 267 -22.19 -43.10 35.02
CA CYS A 267 -21.58 -44.43 35.10
C CYS A 267 -20.43 -44.58 34.10
N TYR A 268 -19.34 -45.25 34.49
CA TYR A 268 -18.12 -45.33 33.68
C TYR A 268 -17.50 -46.72 33.71
N PHE A 269 -16.72 -47.07 32.68
CA PHE A 269 -15.97 -48.32 32.66
C PHE A 269 -14.61 -48.22 31.96
N LEU A 270 -13.66 -49.06 32.41
CA LEU A 270 -12.32 -49.16 31.79
C LEU A 270 -12.40 -49.93 30.46
N ARG A 271 -11.91 -49.31 29.38
CA ARG A 271 -11.80 -49.92 28.05
C ARG A 271 -10.64 -50.91 28.04
N THR A 272 -10.95 -52.20 27.88
CA THR A 272 -9.95 -53.26 27.73
C THR A 272 -10.05 -53.92 26.35
N GLU A 273 -8.92 -54.40 25.80
CA GLU A 273 -8.87 -55.07 24.49
C GLU A 273 -9.65 -56.41 24.46
N ALA A 274 -10.06 -56.92 25.63
CA ALA A 274 -10.79 -58.19 25.79
C ALA A 274 -12.31 -58.07 25.54
N LEU A 275 -12.84 -56.86 25.31
CA LEU A 275 -14.24 -56.64 24.91
C LEU A 275 -14.46 -57.09 23.46
N ASN A 276 -14.69 -58.38 23.28
CA ASN A 276 -14.93 -58.99 21.98
C ASN A 276 -16.43 -59.15 21.71
N VAL A 277 -17.19 -58.05 21.78
CA VAL A 277 -18.62 -58.01 21.40
C VAL A 277 -18.91 -56.64 20.77
N GLY A 278 -19.79 -56.60 19.76
CA GLY A 278 -20.04 -55.44 18.91
C GLY A 278 -20.23 -54.12 19.66
N LEU A 279 -19.82 -53.04 19.01
CA LEU A 279 -19.79 -51.63 19.45
C LEU A 279 -21.13 -51.13 20.03
N TYR A 280 -21.54 -51.60 21.21
CA TYR A 280 -22.76 -51.19 21.90
C TYR A 280 -22.49 -51.16 23.40
N GLY A 281 -21.90 -50.06 23.88
CA GLY A 281 -21.79 -49.75 25.32
C GLY A 281 -23.13 -49.34 25.95
N ILE A 282 -24.26 -49.82 25.43
CA ILE A 282 -25.61 -49.59 25.95
C ILE A 282 -26.39 -50.87 25.63
N GLY A 283 -26.90 -51.54 26.65
CA GLY A 283 -27.69 -52.77 26.50
C GLY A 283 -28.85 -52.60 25.52
N ALA A 284 -29.17 -53.66 24.79
CA ALA A 284 -30.24 -53.66 23.79
C ALA A 284 -31.60 -53.26 24.40
N ILE A 285 -32.14 -52.10 24.01
CA ILE A 285 -33.58 -51.82 24.06
C ILE A 285 -34.17 -52.21 22.72
N ILE A 286 -34.88 -53.34 22.68
CA ILE A 286 -35.84 -53.63 21.61
C ILE A 286 -37.12 -52.88 21.99
N LEU A 287 -37.37 -51.72 21.40
CA LEU A 287 -38.72 -51.24 21.19
C LEU A 287 -38.88 -50.88 19.72
N GLU A 288 -39.86 -51.52 19.10
CA GLU A 288 -40.08 -51.60 17.66
C GLU A 288 -40.32 -50.21 17.02
N GLU A 289 -39.73 -50.03 15.83
CA GLU A 289 -40.03 -49.00 14.83
C GLU A 289 -39.75 -47.52 15.18
N ASN A 290 -38.54 -47.04 14.89
CA ASN A 290 -38.23 -45.94 13.93
C ASN A 290 -36.90 -45.23 14.25
N PHE A 291 -36.13 -44.98 13.18
CA PHE A 291 -35.12 -43.91 13.04
C PHE A 291 -33.77 -44.06 13.79
N PHE A 292 -32.72 -44.39 13.03
CA PHE A 292 -31.32 -44.20 13.42
C PHE A 292 -30.99 -42.69 13.45
N MET A 293 -30.92 -42.11 14.65
CA MET A 293 -30.16 -40.89 14.92
C MET A 293 -29.18 -41.22 16.04
N GLY A 294 -27.90 -40.90 15.82
CA GLY A 294 -26.86 -41.04 16.84
C GLY A 294 -27.27 -40.32 18.12
N VAL A 295 -27.22 -41.04 19.23
CA VAL A 295 -27.48 -40.50 20.56
C VAL A 295 -26.20 -39.74 20.99
N PRO A 296 -26.30 -38.50 21.49
CA PRO A 296 -25.17 -37.77 22.04
C PRO A 296 -24.51 -38.57 23.19
N SER A 297 -23.22 -38.40 23.38
CA SER A 297 -22.35 -39.05 24.38
C SER A 297 -22.74 -38.81 25.85
N ASP A 298 -23.86 -38.16 26.12
CA ASP A 298 -24.07 -37.42 27.36
C ASP A 298 -25.10 -38.08 28.29
N GLN A 299 -25.65 -39.25 27.92
CA GLN A 299 -26.74 -39.92 28.65
C GLN A 299 -26.58 -41.46 28.72
N GLY A 300 -25.35 -41.98 28.64
CA GLY A 300 -25.03 -43.41 28.77
C GLY A 300 -23.62 -43.65 29.32
N ALA A 301 -23.31 -44.88 29.76
CA ALA A 301 -22.02 -45.18 30.39
C ALA A 301 -20.85 -45.06 29.41
N ALA A 302 -19.82 -44.27 29.75
CA ALA A 302 -18.73 -43.92 28.83
C ALA A 302 -17.49 -44.84 28.96
N PRO A 303 -16.91 -45.34 27.85
CA PRO A 303 -15.67 -46.13 27.85
C PRO A 303 -14.42 -45.25 27.98
N LEU A 304 -13.61 -45.47 29.01
CA LEU A 304 -12.43 -44.66 29.32
C LEU A 304 -11.11 -45.46 29.25
N SER A 305 -10.03 -44.80 28.87
CA SER A 305 -8.67 -45.30 29.01
C SER A 305 -8.16 -45.17 30.44
N SER A 306 -7.08 -45.90 30.78
CA SER A 306 -6.41 -45.76 32.07
C SER A 306 -5.84 -44.35 32.30
N GLY A 307 -5.48 -43.62 31.23
CA GLY A 307 -5.03 -42.24 31.33
C GLY A 307 -6.17 -41.28 31.69
N GLU A 308 -7.36 -41.48 31.12
CA GLU A 308 -8.56 -40.66 31.39
C GLU A 308 -9.13 -40.91 32.80
N LEU A 309 -9.01 -42.13 33.32
CA LEU A 309 -9.41 -42.44 34.71
C LEU A 309 -8.49 -41.79 35.75
N ALA A 310 -7.27 -41.39 35.37
CA ALA A 310 -6.26 -40.82 36.28
C ALA A 310 -6.35 -39.28 36.42
N THR A 311 -7.23 -38.60 35.69
CA THR A 311 -7.20 -37.11 35.58
C THR A 311 -7.97 -36.36 36.68
N GLY A 312 -8.82 -37.04 37.45
CA GLY A 312 -9.76 -36.41 38.37
C GLY A 312 -11.13 -36.07 37.75
N ASP A 313 -11.26 -36.06 36.42
CA ASP A 313 -12.53 -35.74 35.74
C ASP A 313 -13.65 -36.71 36.11
N VAL A 314 -13.34 -38.00 36.06
CA VAL A 314 -14.29 -39.08 36.31
C VAL A 314 -14.72 -39.08 37.78
N THR A 315 -13.77 -38.87 38.69
CA THR A 315 -14.02 -38.75 40.14
C THR A 315 -15.01 -37.61 40.41
N PHE A 316 -14.81 -36.46 39.77
CA PHE A 316 -15.70 -35.31 39.92
C PHE A 316 -17.11 -35.58 39.36
N LEU A 317 -17.21 -36.23 38.19
CA LEU A 317 -18.50 -36.59 37.58
C LEU A 317 -19.25 -37.68 38.36
N LEU A 318 -18.53 -38.62 38.98
CA LEU A 318 -19.12 -39.62 39.89
C LEU A 318 -19.75 -38.97 41.13
N ASN A 319 -19.26 -37.81 41.57
CA ASN A 319 -19.87 -36.97 42.62
C ASN A 319 -20.88 -35.96 42.04
N ASP A 320 -21.64 -36.34 41.01
CA ASP A 320 -22.70 -35.54 40.38
C ASP A 320 -22.27 -34.21 39.71
N GLY A 321 -20.97 -33.88 39.73
CA GLY A 321 -20.37 -32.78 38.95
C GLY A 321 -20.77 -31.36 39.39
N ASP A 322 -21.50 -31.22 40.49
CA ASP A 322 -22.03 -29.94 40.99
C ASP A 322 -21.08 -29.23 41.96
N GLY A 323 -20.20 -29.98 42.63
CA GLY A 323 -19.30 -29.47 43.67
C GLY A 323 -19.99 -29.10 44.99
N GLU A 324 -21.27 -29.46 45.16
CA GLU A 324 -22.11 -29.13 46.32
C GLU A 324 -22.57 -30.39 47.08
N SER A 325 -22.56 -31.56 46.42
CA SER A 325 -22.91 -32.83 47.04
C SER A 325 -21.80 -33.38 47.97
N GLU A 326 -22.17 -34.26 48.92
CA GLU A 326 -21.20 -34.92 49.80
C GLU A 326 -20.36 -35.91 48.98
N ASP A 327 -19.04 -35.66 48.89
CA ASP A 327 -18.11 -36.47 48.08
C ASP A 327 -18.08 -37.93 48.58
N VAL A 328 -18.54 -38.86 47.74
CA VAL A 328 -18.43 -40.31 47.97
C VAL A 328 -17.18 -40.86 47.28
N TRP A 329 -16.81 -40.29 46.13
CA TRP A 329 -15.63 -40.65 45.34
C TRP A 329 -14.49 -39.65 45.55
N GLY A 330 -13.25 -40.15 45.65
CA GLY A 330 -12.02 -39.39 45.80
C GLY A 330 -10.89 -39.96 44.94
N GLN A 331 -9.85 -39.17 44.72
CA GLN A 331 -8.68 -39.54 43.93
C GLN A 331 -7.47 -38.67 44.26
N ILE A 332 -6.31 -39.28 44.50
CA ILE A 332 -5.01 -38.59 44.54
C ILE A 332 -4.50 -38.44 43.10
N ILE A 333 -4.36 -37.21 42.61
CA ILE A 333 -4.09 -36.95 41.17
C ILE A 333 -2.61 -36.72 40.82
N SER A 334 -1.70 -36.64 41.81
CA SER A 334 -0.28 -36.37 41.55
C SER A 334 0.64 -36.96 42.61
N GLY A 335 1.91 -37.20 42.24
CA GLY A 335 2.94 -37.77 43.10
C GLY A 335 3.09 -39.30 43.01
N GLU A 336 3.99 -39.87 43.81
CA GLU A 336 4.25 -41.33 43.85
C GLU A 336 3.07 -42.14 44.43
N SER A 337 2.10 -41.45 45.06
CA SER A 337 0.89 -42.01 45.65
C SER A 337 -0.37 -41.74 44.81
N ALA A 338 -0.23 -41.40 43.53
CA ALA A 338 -1.37 -41.11 42.66
C ALA A 338 -2.25 -42.36 42.44
N ASP A 339 -3.56 -42.19 42.58
CA ASP A 339 -4.54 -43.23 42.37
C ASP A 339 -4.81 -43.41 40.86
N PRO A 340 -4.70 -44.63 40.32
CA PRO A 340 -4.90 -44.89 38.89
C PRO A 340 -6.35 -44.74 38.41
N TYR A 341 -7.31 -44.66 39.32
CA TYR A 341 -8.75 -44.53 39.06
C TYR A 341 -9.49 -43.98 40.30
N PRO A 342 -10.76 -43.54 40.16
CA PRO A 342 -11.58 -43.11 41.29
C PRO A 342 -11.76 -44.21 42.35
N VAL A 343 -11.64 -43.85 43.63
CA VAL A 343 -11.85 -44.73 44.80
C VAL A 343 -12.79 -44.06 45.80
N PHE A 344 -13.21 -44.74 46.87
CA PHE A 344 -14.01 -44.09 47.92
C PHE A 344 -13.20 -43.06 48.72
N VAL A 345 -13.85 -41.99 49.19
CA VAL A 345 -13.21 -40.93 49.98
C VAL A 345 -12.69 -41.48 51.32
N ASN A 346 -11.44 -41.18 51.65
CA ASN A 346 -10.80 -41.52 52.93
C ASN A 346 -10.26 -40.29 53.69
N GLY A 347 -10.66 -39.10 53.27
CA GLY A 347 -10.25 -37.80 53.83
C GLY A 347 -8.97 -37.21 53.23
N SER A 348 -8.05 -38.03 52.72
CA SER A 348 -6.79 -37.56 52.11
C SER A 348 -6.81 -37.47 50.58
N ASN A 349 -7.73 -38.20 49.95
CA ASN A 349 -7.93 -38.25 48.50
C ASN A 349 -9.09 -37.37 48.03
N ARG A 350 -9.54 -36.41 48.85
CA ARG A 350 -10.61 -35.50 48.44
C ARG A 350 -10.12 -34.64 47.27
N LEU A 351 -10.97 -34.47 46.27
CA LEU A 351 -10.64 -33.77 45.04
C LEU A 351 -11.34 -32.41 45.00
N TYR A 352 -10.60 -31.35 44.74
CA TYR A 352 -11.11 -30.00 44.57
C TYR A 352 -10.95 -29.58 43.12
N ARG A 353 -11.99 -28.95 42.57
CA ARG A 353 -11.92 -28.34 41.23
C ARG A 353 -11.36 -26.92 41.39
N THR A 354 -10.23 -26.64 40.77
CA THR A 354 -9.70 -25.27 40.66
C THR A 354 -9.72 -24.82 39.20
N VAL A 355 -9.83 -23.52 38.99
CA VAL A 355 -9.79 -22.94 37.65
C VAL A 355 -8.35 -22.51 37.43
N ALA A 356 -7.60 -23.27 36.63
CA ALA A 356 -6.44 -22.67 35.99
C ALA A 356 -6.95 -21.56 35.09
N CYS A 357 -6.27 -20.42 35.14
CA CYS A 357 -6.48 -19.27 34.28
C CYS A 357 -7.15 -19.68 32.95
N ASP A 358 -8.40 -19.31 32.81
CA ASP A 358 -9.32 -19.43 31.66
C ASP A 358 -8.95 -20.38 30.50
N THR A 359 -9.01 -21.69 30.75
CA THR A 359 -9.46 -22.62 29.72
C THR A 359 -10.66 -23.37 30.28
N ASP A 360 -11.60 -23.81 29.45
CA ASP A 360 -12.59 -24.84 29.83
C ASP A 360 -11.92 -26.17 30.28
N SER A 361 -10.59 -26.22 30.35
CA SER A 361 -9.82 -27.34 30.89
C SER A 361 -9.87 -27.31 32.40
N LYS A 362 -10.75 -28.15 32.95
CA LYS A 362 -10.90 -28.39 34.38
C LYS A 362 -9.58 -28.93 34.95
N ILE A 363 -8.96 -28.22 35.90
CA ILE A 363 -7.82 -28.74 36.65
C ILE A 363 -8.30 -29.13 38.04
N TYR A 364 -7.98 -30.35 38.45
CA TYR A 364 -8.28 -30.83 39.80
C TYR A 364 -7.05 -30.71 40.69
N THR A 365 -7.26 -30.67 42.00
CA THR A 365 -6.19 -30.63 43.01
C THR A 365 -6.65 -31.32 44.30
N ASN A 366 -5.72 -31.88 45.07
CA ASN A 366 -5.99 -32.35 46.43
C ASN A 366 -5.72 -31.26 47.49
N ASP A 367 -5.32 -30.05 47.08
CA ASP A 367 -5.07 -28.89 47.96
C ASP A 367 -6.27 -27.93 47.97
N PRO A 368 -6.98 -27.76 49.10
CA PRO A 368 -8.13 -26.87 49.22
C PRO A 368 -7.79 -25.37 49.10
N GLU A 369 -6.51 -24.96 49.18
CA GLU A 369 -6.09 -23.55 49.16
C GLU A 369 -5.45 -23.09 47.84
N ALA A 370 -5.39 -23.93 46.81
CA ALA A 370 -4.71 -23.62 45.55
C ALA A 370 -5.49 -22.63 44.66
N VAL A 371 -4.95 -21.42 44.47
CA VAL A 371 -5.47 -20.37 43.57
C VAL A 371 -4.50 -20.13 42.41
N SER A 372 -4.98 -20.10 41.17
CA SER A 372 -4.19 -19.86 39.96
C SER A 372 -4.22 -18.37 39.55
N GLU A 373 -3.12 -17.62 39.73
CA GLU A 373 -2.95 -16.29 39.12
C GLU A 373 -2.45 -16.38 37.66
N HIS A 374 -2.85 -15.42 36.81
CA HIS A 374 -2.38 -15.36 35.42
C HIS A 374 -0.88 -15.03 35.37
N ALA A 375 -0.08 -15.93 34.80
CA ALA A 375 1.30 -15.65 34.45
C ALA A 375 1.38 -14.99 33.06
N PHE A 376 1.38 -13.66 32.99
CA PHE A 376 1.53 -12.91 31.74
C PHE A 376 3.00 -12.87 31.30
N GLY A 377 3.28 -13.25 30.05
CA GLY A 377 4.61 -13.10 29.44
C GLY A 377 4.92 -11.63 29.11
N GLU A 378 6.08 -11.36 28.49
CA GLU A 378 6.51 -9.99 28.15
C GLU A 378 5.53 -9.24 27.24
N ARG A 379 4.78 -9.97 26.40
CA ARG A 379 3.73 -9.41 25.54
C ARG A 379 2.41 -9.14 26.27
N GLY A 380 2.30 -9.42 27.58
CA GLY A 380 1.06 -9.27 28.34
C GLY A 380 -0.01 -10.32 28.04
N ILE A 381 0.37 -11.43 27.39
CA ILE A 381 -0.51 -12.56 27.09
C ILE A 381 -0.17 -13.69 28.05
N CYS A 382 -1.18 -14.29 28.68
CA CYS A 382 -0.96 -15.35 29.66
C CYS A 382 -0.38 -16.59 29.00
N VAL A 383 0.77 -17.08 29.48
CA VAL A 383 1.49 -18.21 28.88
C VAL A 383 0.74 -19.53 28.99
N SER A 384 -0.19 -19.63 29.95
CA SER A 384 -0.94 -20.85 30.23
C SER A 384 -2.28 -20.93 29.51
N CYS A 385 -2.91 -19.78 29.22
CA CYS A 385 -4.29 -19.75 28.74
C CYS A 385 -4.60 -18.74 27.65
N GLY A 386 -3.64 -17.89 27.28
CA GLY A 386 -3.83 -16.88 26.25
C GLY A 386 -4.66 -15.65 26.66
N SER A 387 -5.16 -15.56 27.89
CA SER A 387 -5.87 -14.37 28.36
C SER A 387 -4.99 -13.12 28.28
N TYR A 388 -5.62 -11.99 27.96
CA TYR A 388 -4.95 -10.70 27.81
C TYR A 388 -4.85 -9.98 29.15
N GLN A 389 -3.66 -9.46 29.48
CA GLN A 389 -3.42 -8.67 30.68
C GLN A 389 -4.31 -7.41 30.67
N PRO A 390 -5.09 -7.15 31.73
CA PRO A 390 -5.93 -5.96 31.79
C PRO A 390 -5.12 -4.66 31.78
N ALA A 391 -5.53 -3.70 30.96
CA ALA A 391 -5.08 -2.32 31.09
C ALA A 391 -5.76 -1.70 32.32
N VAL A 392 -5.07 -0.81 33.02
CA VAL A 392 -5.60 -0.14 34.21
C VAL A 392 -5.38 1.36 34.11
N ASP A 393 -6.34 2.12 34.63
CA ASP A 393 -6.15 3.53 35.00
C ASP A 393 -5.51 3.55 36.39
N SER A 394 -4.18 3.59 36.43
CA SER A 394 -3.42 3.32 37.65
C SER A 394 -3.35 4.51 38.60
N ASP A 395 -3.46 5.73 38.07
CA ASP A 395 -3.39 6.98 38.81
C ASP A 395 -4.75 7.71 38.95
N GLY A 396 -5.80 7.18 38.32
CA GLY A 396 -7.17 7.68 38.39
C GLY A 396 -7.39 8.93 37.53
N ASP A 397 -6.57 9.14 36.51
CA ASP A 397 -6.64 10.29 35.61
C ASP A 397 -7.67 10.14 34.48
N GLY A 398 -8.28 8.95 34.36
CA GLY A 398 -9.27 8.60 33.36
C GLY A 398 -8.70 7.99 32.08
N TYR A 399 -7.41 7.63 32.04
CA TYR A 399 -6.76 6.94 30.92
C TYR A 399 -6.34 5.51 31.29
N TYR A 400 -6.74 4.54 30.48
CA TYR A 400 -6.22 3.18 30.56
C TYR A 400 -4.79 3.13 29.98
N GLU A 401 -3.82 2.70 30.79
CA GLU A 401 -2.42 2.61 30.40
C GLU A 401 -2.10 1.35 29.59
N ILE A 402 -1.70 1.53 28.33
CA ILE A 402 -1.34 0.44 27.43
C ILE A 402 0.18 0.37 27.30
N SER A 403 0.78 -0.71 27.79
CA SER A 403 2.25 -0.89 27.82
C SER A 403 2.75 -2.18 27.15
N ASN A 404 1.86 -3.05 26.70
CA ASN A 404 2.15 -4.29 25.99
C ASN A 404 0.95 -4.71 25.12
N ALA A 405 1.13 -5.74 24.27
CA ALA A 405 0.09 -6.21 23.36
C ALA A 405 -1.15 -6.74 24.09
N GLY A 406 -0.96 -7.39 25.24
CA GLY A 406 -2.02 -7.85 26.13
C GLY A 406 -2.96 -6.73 26.56
N HIS A 407 -2.43 -5.61 27.07
CA HIS A 407 -3.24 -4.45 27.43
C HIS A 407 -4.06 -3.93 26.25
N LEU A 408 -3.45 -3.88 25.06
CA LEU A 408 -4.11 -3.39 23.84
C LEU A 408 -5.25 -4.33 23.39
N TYR A 409 -5.01 -5.63 23.37
CA TYR A 409 -6.05 -6.63 23.06
C TYR A 409 -7.17 -6.64 24.11
N TRP A 410 -6.81 -6.51 25.39
CA TRP A 410 -7.79 -6.40 26.45
C TRP A 410 -8.66 -5.16 26.25
N PHE A 411 -8.06 -3.99 25.98
CA PHE A 411 -8.80 -2.75 25.76
C PHE A 411 -9.72 -2.85 24.54
N ALA A 412 -9.22 -3.40 23.43
CA ALA A 412 -10.04 -3.66 22.24
C ALA A 412 -11.22 -4.57 22.54
N LYS A 413 -11.00 -5.65 23.32
CA LYS A 413 -12.07 -6.54 23.77
C LYS A 413 -13.11 -5.80 24.61
N GLN A 414 -12.69 -4.96 25.57
CA GLN A 414 -13.62 -4.19 26.40
C GLN A 414 -14.46 -3.21 25.57
N VAL A 415 -13.85 -2.47 24.64
CA VAL A 415 -14.58 -1.53 23.77
C VAL A 415 -15.59 -2.29 22.89
N ASN A 416 -15.24 -3.48 22.41
CA ASN A 416 -16.10 -4.28 21.53
C ASN A 416 -17.23 -5.01 22.28
N GLU A 417 -16.98 -5.55 23.47
CA GLU A 417 -17.95 -6.40 24.20
C GLU A 417 -18.72 -5.62 25.28
N ASN A 418 -18.12 -4.59 25.88
CA ASN A 418 -18.66 -3.79 26.99
C ASN A 418 -18.92 -2.33 26.56
N VAL A 419 -19.59 -2.16 25.42
CA VAL A 419 -19.77 -0.89 24.71
C VAL A 419 -20.34 0.23 25.61
N GLU A 420 -21.29 -0.06 26.49
CA GLU A 420 -21.92 0.97 27.35
C GLU A 420 -20.91 1.68 28.28
N GLU A 421 -19.87 0.96 28.71
CA GLU A 421 -18.86 1.48 29.64
C GLU A 421 -17.61 1.97 28.90
N PHE A 422 -17.15 1.23 27.89
CA PHE A 422 -15.83 1.45 27.30
C PHE A 422 -15.83 2.26 25.99
N ARG A 423 -16.98 2.50 25.36
CA ARG A 423 -17.04 3.27 24.09
C ARG A 423 -16.37 4.64 24.17
N THR A 424 -16.43 5.28 25.34
CA THR A 424 -15.86 6.62 25.59
C THR A 424 -14.68 6.60 26.56
N ALA A 425 -14.18 5.40 26.91
CA ALA A 425 -13.00 5.28 27.75
C ALA A 425 -11.78 5.83 27.02
N ASN A 426 -10.92 6.57 27.73
CA ASN A 426 -9.67 7.05 27.15
C ASN A 426 -8.55 6.02 27.37
N ALA A 427 -7.58 5.97 26.47
CA ALA A 427 -6.40 5.13 26.59
C ALA A 427 -5.15 5.90 26.18
N ILE A 428 -4.02 5.56 26.79
CA ILE A 428 -2.72 6.14 26.50
C ILE A 428 -1.65 5.06 26.36
N LEU A 429 -0.81 5.16 25.33
CA LEU A 429 0.36 4.30 25.20
C LEU A 429 1.47 4.82 26.12
N THR A 430 1.98 3.95 26.98
CA THR A 430 3.13 4.24 27.83
C THR A 430 4.43 3.66 27.28
N LYS A 431 4.34 2.75 26.29
CA LYS A 431 5.44 2.11 25.56
C LYS A 431 5.05 1.83 24.12
N ASP A 432 6.04 1.59 23.26
CA ASP A 432 5.80 0.98 21.96
C ASP A 432 5.29 -0.45 22.15
N ILE A 433 4.30 -0.85 21.35
CA ILE A 433 3.58 -2.11 21.46
C ILE A 433 4.00 -3.03 20.33
N ASP A 434 4.96 -3.91 20.58
CA ASP A 434 5.52 -4.82 19.58
C ASP A 434 4.85 -6.21 19.63
N PHE A 435 4.29 -6.62 18.50
CA PHE A 435 3.68 -7.93 18.29
C PHE A 435 4.70 -9.00 17.86
N GLY A 436 5.95 -8.62 17.58
CA GLY A 436 7.06 -9.47 17.17
C GLY A 436 6.93 -10.04 15.76
N GLN A 437 6.15 -9.37 14.90
CA GLN A 437 5.92 -9.75 13.52
C GLN A 437 6.50 -8.69 12.58
N SER A 438 7.02 -9.11 11.43
CA SER A 438 7.48 -8.16 10.40
C SER A 438 7.12 -8.57 8.99
N PHE A 439 6.76 -7.56 8.19
CA PHE A 439 6.28 -7.67 6.82
C PHE A 439 7.16 -6.79 5.93
N THR A 440 7.82 -7.39 4.94
CA THR A 440 8.66 -6.66 3.99
C THR A 440 8.10 -6.78 2.59
N PHE A 441 7.72 -5.66 1.97
CA PHE A 441 7.31 -5.63 0.57
C PHE A 441 8.54 -5.58 -0.35
N ILE A 442 8.59 -6.45 -1.36
CA ILE A 442 9.67 -6.49 -2.36
C ILE A 442 9.15 -5.95 -3.69
N PRO A 443 9.52 -4.71 -4.09
CA PRO A 443 8.96 -4.05 -5.27
C PRO A 443 9.26 -4.78 -6.59
N GLU A 444 10.45 -5.38 -6.73
CA GLU A 444 10.91 -6.03 -7.97
C GLU A 444 10.13 -7.32 -8.30
N THR A 445 9.70 -8.05 -7.27
CA THR A 445 8.98 -9.32 -7.42
C THR A 445 7.50 -9.21 -7.09
N GLY A 446 7.10 -8.08 -6.51
CA GLY A 446 5.78 -7.88 -5.94
C GLY A 446 5.51 -8.67 -4.67
N LEU A 447 6.39 -9.54 -4.18
CA LEU A 447 6.09 -10.45 -3.06
C LEU A 447 6.24 -9.73 -1.71
N VAL A 448 5.47 -10.16 -0.70
CA VAL A 448 5.63 -9.73 0.70
C VAL A 448 6.29 -10.87 1.49
N GLU A 449 7.45 -10.62 2.11
CA GLU A 449 8.08 -11.54 3.05
C GLU A 449 7.50 -11.36 4.46
N VAL A 450 7.16 -12.47 5.12
CA VAL A 450 6.76 -12.49 6.53
C VAL A 450 7.88 -13.10 7.36
N ARG A 451 8.32 -12.37 8.39
CA ARG A 451 9.34 -12.81 9.33
C ARG A 451 8.85 -12.73 10.78
N ILE A 452 9.16 -13.77 11.55
CA ILE A 452 8.95 -13.81 13.01
C ILE A 452 10.35 -13.96 13.65
N ASP A 453 10.68 -13.06 14.57
CA ASP A 453 11.98 -13.03 15.28
C ASP A 453 13.21 -13.11 14.33
N GLY A 454 13.09 -12.55 13.13
CA GLY A 454 14.15 -12.50 12.11
C GLY A 454 14.19 -13.68 11.13
N GLU A 455 13.46 -14.76 11.38
CA GLU A 455 13.36 -15.91 10.48
C GLU A 455 12.19 -15.76 9.50
N VAL A 456 12.40 -16.12 8.22
CA VAL A 456 11.33 -16.11 7.20
C VAL A 456 10.40 -17.30 7.44
N VAL A 457 9.12 -17.02 7.69
CA VAL A 457 8.12 -18.06 7.98
C VAL A 457 7.09 -18.22 6.85
N ALA A 458 6.87 -17.17 6.03
CA ALA A 458 5.96 -17.22 4.90
C ALA A 458 6.27 -16.17 3.83
N TYR A 459 5.77 -16.38 2.62
CA TYR A 459 5.71 -15.39 1.55
C TYR A 459 4.23 -15.16 1.18
N LEU A 460 3.75 -13.92 1.28
CA LEU A 460 2.43 -13.53 0.79
C LEU A 460 2.61 -13.02 -0.65
N GLY A 461 1.83 -13.55 -1.59
CA GLY A 461 1.95 -13.19 -3.00
C GLY A 461 1.38 -11.80 -3.30
N THR A 462 2.17 -10.92 -3.91
CA THR A 462 1.67 -9.81 -4.73
C THR A 462 2.56 -9.63 -5.98
N PHE A 463 2.11 -8.86 -6.97
CA PHE A 463 2.51 -8.87 -8.41
C PHE A 463 3.80 -8.12 -8.82
N ILE A 464 4.52 -8.66 -9.83
CA ILE A 464 5.69 -8.10 -10.54
C ILE A 464 5.30 -7.05 -11.59
N PRO A 465 5.68 -5.77 -11.48
CA PRO A 465 5.45 -4.78 -12.53
C PRO A 465 6.27 -5.07 -13.81
N GLY A 466 5.64 -5.05 -14.99
CA GLY A 466 6.34 -4.68 -16.23
C GLY A 466 6.82 -5.77 -17.23
N THR A 467 6.40 -7.03 -17.21
CA THR A 467 6.81 -7.97 -18.29
C THR A 467 5.96 -7.85 -19.56
N THR A 468 6.45 -7.05 -20.51
CA THR A 468 5.97 -6.95 -21.90
C THR A 468 6.40 -8.16 -22.74
N GLN A 469 5.76 -9.32 -22.60
CA GLN A 469 5.89 -10.40 -23.59
C GLN A 469 4.85 -11.52 -23.38
N PHE A 470 3.86 -11.67 -24.27
CA PHE A 470 3.79 -12.77 -25.25
C PHE A 470 2.43 -12.97 -25.94
N THR A 471 2.57 -13.50 -27.15
CA THR A 471 1.60 -13.93 -28.14
C THR A 471 0.66 -15.06 -27.70
N GLY A 472 -0.65 -14.83 -27.85
CA GLY A 472 -1.65 -15.75 -28.43
C GLY A 472 -2.20 -16.91 -27.59
N VAL A 473 -3.47 -16.82 -27.16
CA VAL A 473 -4.50 -17.89 -27.09
C VAL A 473 -5.91 -17.22 -27.12
N PRO A 474 -6.96 -17.82 -27.72
CA PRO A 474 -8.21 -17.13 -28.09
C PRO A 474 -9.25 -17.07 -26.95
N ASN A 475 -10.05 -16.00 -27.00
CA ASN A 475 -11.13 -15.68 -26.09
C ASN A 475 -12.39 -16.56 -26.37
N SER A 476 -12.97 -17.16 -25.33
CA SER A 476 -14.29 -17.81 -25.37
C SER A 476 -15.18 -17.17 -24.30
N GLY A 477 -16.33 -16.64 -24.73
CA GLY A 477 -17.04 -15.57 -24.03
C GLY A 477 -18.13 -15.98 -23.05
N VAL A 478 -18.76 -14.95 -22.49
CA VAL A 478 -20.08 -14.86 -21.80
C VAL A 478 -20.43 -13.36 -21.85
N GLY A 479 -21.62 -12.82 -22.15
CA GLY A 479 -22.96 -13.37 -22.30
C GLY A 479 -23.96 -12.58 -21.45
N GLY A 480 -24.59 -11.52 -22.01
CA GLY A 480 -25.80 -10.85 -21.49
C GLY A 480 -25.63 -9.33 -21.28
N GLY A 481 -26.47 -8.41 -21.74
CA GLY A 481 -27.72 -8.48 -22.50
C GLY A 481 -28.74 -7.48 -21.95
N SER A 482 -28.87 -6.28 -22.53
CA SER A 482 -30.16 -5.56 -22.65
C SER A 482 -30.09 -4.30 -23.54
N GLY A 483 -30.75 -4.35 -24.71
CA GLY A 483 -31.81 -3.38 -25.01
C GLY A 483 -31.54 -2.11 -25.83
N GLY A 484 -31.05 -2.24 -27.07
CA GLY A 484 -31.56 -1.58 -28.29
C GLY A 484 -31.71 -0.04 -28.42
N LYS A 485 -31.00 0.54 -29.40
CA LYS A 485 -31.55 1.00 -30.71
C LYS A 485 -30.41 1.37 -31.69
N GLU A 486 -30.59 0.95 -32.93
CA GLU A 486 -29.69 1.08 -34.10
C GLU A 486 -29.68 2.49 -34.72
N GLU A 487 -28.55 2.95 -35.30
CA GLU A 487 -28.35 3.05 -36.77
C GLU A 487 -26.94 3.56 -37.19
N GLU A 488 -26.30 2.76 -38.05
CA GLU A 488 -25.38 3.00 -39.19
C GLU A 488 -23.96 3.65 -39.08
N LYS A 489 -22.95 2.74 -39.20
CA LYS A 489 -21.77 2.70 -40.12
C LYS A 489 -20.93 3.96 -40.41
N GLU A 490 -19.62 3.85 -40.13
CA GLU A 490 -18.58 3.63 -41.15
C GLU A 490 -17.23 3.19 -40.52
N GLU A 491 -16.55 2.25 -41.18
CA GLU A 491 -15.26 1.66 -40.80
C GLU A 491 -14.10 2.65 -41.00
N ASN A 492 -13.33 2.90 -39.94
CA ASN A 492 -11.89 3.16 -40.05
C ASN A 492 -11.20 2.38 -38.93
N THR A 493 -10.55 1.29 -39.34
CA THR A 493 -9.72 0.43 -38.48
C THR A 493 -8.35 1.09 -38.31
N GLU A 494 -8.23 1.95 -37.31
CA GLU A 494 -6.94 2.24 -36.65
C GLU A 494 -6.91 1.50 -35.31
N LEU A 495 -5.77 0.86 -35.04
CA LEU A 495 -5.53 -0.03 -33.91
C LEU A 495 -5.72 0.70 -32.57
N THR A 496 -6.86 0.50 -31.90
CA THR A 496 -7.05 0.84 -30.49
C THR A 496 -6.78 -0.39 -29.63
N GLU A 497 -5.52 -0.66 -29.32
CA GLU A 497 -5.15 -1.53 -28.20
C GLU A 497 -5.17 -0.70 -26.90
N THR A 498 -6.35 -0.41 -26.35
CA THR A 498 -6.48 0.26 -25.03
C THR A 498 -7.49 -0.40 -24.09
N THR A 499 -7.98 -1.60 -24.41
CA THR A 499 -8.85 -2.38 -23.52
C THR A 499 -8.18 -3.70 -23.17
N ASP A 500 -7.41 -3.70 -22.08
CA ASP A 500 -7.29 -4.82 -21.11
C ASP A 500 -6.13 -4.60 -20.12
N ILE A 501 -5.93 -3.38 -19.59
CA ILE A 501 -5.00 -3.20 -18.47
C ILE A 501 -5.61 -3.75 -17.16
N ILE A 502 -6.95 -3.77 -17.04
CA ILE A 502 -7.63 -4.06 -15.76
C ILE A 502 -8.18 -5.49 -15.64
N SER A 503 -8.53 -6.16 -16.74
CA SER A 503 -9.00 -7.55 -16.69
C SER A 503 -7.90 -8.57 -16.35
N MET A 504 -6.65 -8.11 -16.17
CA MET A 504 -5.47 -8.91 -15.81
C MET A 504 -5.09 -8.84 -14.31
N PHE A 505 -5.84 -8.12 -13.47
CA PHE A 505 -5.57 -7.97 -12.03
C PHE A 505 -6.16 -9.13 -11.21
N GLY A 506 -5.53 -10.30 -11.31
CA GLY A 506 -5.96 -11.53 -10.64
C GLY A 506 -5.84 -11.51 -9.10
N SER A 507 -6.54 -12.47 -8.47
CA SER A 507 -6.62 -12.73 -7.03
C SER A 507 -5.24 -12.98 -6.38
N VAL A 508 -5.14 -12.60 -5.10
CA VAL A 508 -3.98 -12.86 -4.22
C VAL A 508 -3.98 -14.34 -3.83
N TYR A 509 -2.85 -15.04 -4.01
CA TYR A 509 -2.67 -16.43 -3.57
C TYR A 509 -1.57 -16.52 -2.51
N LEU A 510 -1.84 -17.23 -1.41
CA LEU A 510 -0.86 -17.56 -0.38
C LEU A 510 -0.07 -18.82 -0.79
N TYR A 511 1.25 -18.80 -0.54
CA TYR A 511 2.11 -19.96 -0.76
C TYR A 511 2.54 -20.55 0.59
N VAL A 512 1.99 -21.72 0.93
CA VAL A 512 2.32 -22.48 2.14
C VAL A 512 2.69 -23.91 1.73
N ASP A 513 3.85 -24.40 2.20
CA ASP A 513 4.31 -25.79 2.02
C ASP A 513 4.22 -26.36 0.59
N GLY A 514 4.61 -25.56 -0.40
CA GLY A 514 4.71 -26.04 -1.77
C GLY A 514 3.39 -26.09 -2.55
N LYS A 515 2.29 -25.53 -2.03
CA LYS A 515 0.98 -25.48 -2.70
C LYS A 515 0.38 -24.07 -2.69
N TYR A 516 -0.31 -23.73 -3.78
CA TYR A 516 -1.17 -22.56 -3.86
C TYR A 516 -2.47 -22.83 -3.10
N VAL A 517 -2.81 -21.97 -2.14
CA VAL A 517 -4.10 -22.01 -1.45
C VAL A 517 -4.94 -20.87 -1.99
N ASP A 518 -6.09 -21.22 -2.57
CA ASP A 518 -7.17 -20.29 -2.88
C ASP A 518 -7.69 -19.76 -1.53
N THR A 519 -7.65 -18.44 -1.31
CA THR A 519 -8.21 -17.83 -0.11
C THR A 519 -9.61 -17.27 -0.40
N PRO A 520 -10.67 -18.08 -0.29
CA PRO A 520 -12.00 -17.57 0.00
C PRO A 520 -12.42 -17.82 1.46
N ASN A 521 -11.50 -18.16 2.38
CA ASN A 521 -11.85 -18.39 3.80
C ASN A 521 -10.66 -18.13 4.74
N GLY A 522 -10.38 -16.88 5.13
CA GLY A 522 -9.90 -16.50 6.47
C GLY A 522 -8.82 -17.36 7.15
N TYR A 523 -7.88 -17.95 6.41
CA TYR A 523 -6.90 -18.85 6.99
C TYR A 523 -5.86 -18.06 7.79
N VAL A 524 -5.75 -18.40 9.07
CA VAL A 524 -4.65 -17.98 9.94
C VAL A 524 -3.35 -18.53 9.36
N VAL A 525 -2.40 -17.65 9.05
CA VAL A 525 -1.01 -18.09 8.80
C VAL A 525 -0.48 -18.60 10.14
N GLU A 526 -0.18 -19.90 10.23
CA GLU A 526 0.36 -20.49 11.46
C GLU A 526 1.56 -19.67 11.96
N GLY A 527 1.48 -19.20 13.21
CA GLY A 527 2.51 -18.38 13.84
C GLY A 527 2.23 -16.87 13.90
N LEU A 528 1.26 -16.34 13.15
CA LEU A 528 0.82 -14.94 13.28
C LEU A 528 -0.34 -14.81 14.29
N LEU A 529 -0.31 -13.73 15.07
CA LEU A 529 -1.36 -13.34 16.01
C LEU A 529 -2.30 -12.32 15.32
N PRO A 530 -3.53 -12.70 14.93
CA PRO A 530 -4.44 -11.80 14.21
C PRO A 530 -4.98 -10.69 15.11
N TRP A 531 -5.06 -9.49 14.56
CA TRP A 531 -5.64 -8.33 15.21
C TRP A 531 -7.16 -8.29 15.03
N THR A 532 -7.85 -7.78 16.06
CA THR A 532 -9.26 -7.44 15.97
C THR A 532 -9.41 -5.94 16.24
N PRO A 533 -9.92 -5.15 15.27
CA PRO A 533 -10.04 -3.70 15.42
C PRO A 533 -10.85 -3.27 16.65
N ILE A 534 -10.49 -2.13 17.23
CA ILE A 534 -11.25 -1.46 18.30
C ILE A 534 -12.52 -0.85 17.71
N ALA A 535 -13.67 -1.08 18.33
CA ALA A 535 -15.00 -0.62 17.91
C ALA A 535 -15.45 -1.15 16.53
N LEU A 536 -16.04 -2.34 16.54
CA LEU A 536 -16.52 -3.08 15.37
C LEU A 536 -18.01 -2.90 15.03
N HIS A 537 -18.76 -2.15 15.83
CA HIS A 537 -20.22 -2.00 15.72
C HIS A 537 -20.61 -0.58 15.28
N ASP A 538 -21.89 -0.39 14.95
CA ASP A 538 -22.49 0.93 14.62
C ASP A 538 -22.26 2.00 15.70
N SER A 539 -21.85 1.60 16.90
CA SER A 539 -21.46 2.47 18.00
C SER A 539 -19.94 2.62 18.03
N GLY A 540 -19.39 3.50 17.17
CA GLY A 540 -17.95 3.72 17.03
C GLY A 540 -17.26 4.24 18.30
N TYR A 541 -15.93 4.16 18.35
CA TYR A 541 -15.13 4.63 19.48
C TYR A 541 -15.20 6.15 19.63
N GLY A 542 -15.64 6.61 20.80
CA GLY A 542 -15.85 8.04 21.12
C GLY A 542 -14.90 8.59 22.18
N GLY A 543 -13.93 7.79 22.65
CA GLY A 543 -12.92 8.21 23.64
C GLY A 543 -11.72 8.91 23.00
N ILE A 544 -10.74 9.26 23.84
CA ILE A 544 -9.41 9.75 23.42
C ILE A 544 -8.43 8.58 23.45
N PHE A 545 -7.83 8.24 22.32
CA PHE A 545 -6.70 7.33 22.25
C PHE A 545 -5.42 8.10 21.94
N ASP A 546 -4.59 8.27 22.96
CA ASP A 546 -3.34 9.02 22.89
C ASP A 546 -2.17 8.05 22.69
N GLY A 547 -1.62 8.01 21.48
CA GLY A 547 -0.41 7.26 21.18
C GLY A 547 0.81 7.81 21.90
N ASN A 548 0.79 9.06 22.38
CA ASN A 548 1.86 9.69 23.17
C ASN A 548 3.24 9.60 22.48
N GLY A 549 3.24 9.66 21.14
CA GLY A 549 4.42 9.50 20.29
C GLY A 549 4.98 8.07 20.24
N LYS A 550 4.16 7.06 20.54
CA LYS A 550 4.50 5.63 20.53
C LYS A 550 3.87 4.90 19.36
N SER A 551 4.46 3.77 19.02
CA SER A 551 4.07 2.96 17.88
C SER A 551 3.48 1.61 18.28
N ILE A 552 2.49 1.15 17.52
CA ILE A 552 2.07 -0.24 17.47
C ILE A 552 2.81 -0.91 16.30
N ILE A 553 3.59 -1.94 16.59
CA ILE A 553 4.56 -2.55 15.65
C ILE A 553 4.15 -3.97 15.33
N GLY A 554 4.13 -4.34 14.04
CA GLY A 554 3.93 -5.74 13.64
C GLY A 554 2.48 -6.21 13.71
N LEU A 555 1.51 -5.31 13.55
CA LEU A 555 0.09 -5.64 13.62
C LEU A 555 -0.37 -6.38 12.35
N TYR A 556 -1.00 -7.55 12.48
CA TYR A 556 -1.50 -8.34 11.35
C TYR A 556 -3.03 -8.40 11.34
N TYR A 557 -3.65 -7.89 10.28
CA TYR A 557 -5.09 -8.02 10.03
C TYR A 557 -5.35 -8.61 8.64
N ASN A 558 -6.09 -9.72 8.61
CA ASN A 558 -6.58 -10.38 7.39
C ASN A 558 -7.96 -11.01 7.69
N GLY A 559 -9.04 -10.24 7.52
CA GLY A 559 -10.40 -10.66 7.89
C GLY A 559 -11.38 -10.71 6.71
N ASP A 560 -12.28 -11.70 6.73
CA ASP A 560 -13.24 -11.99 5.63
C ASP A 560 -14.63 -11.36 5.81
N ASP A 561 -15.03 -10.94 7.02
CA ASP A 561 -16.46 -10.73 7.33
C ASP A 561 -16.89 -9.28 7.61
N ARG A 562 -16.00 -8.28 7.54
CA ARG A 562 -16.29 -6.92 8.05
C ARG A 562 -15.93 -5.80 7.07
N GLN A 563 -16.62 -4.67 7.20
CA GLN A 563 -16.45 -3.50 6.31
C GLN A 563 -15.33 -2.54 6.77
N TYR A 564 -14.96 -2.52 8.05
CA TYR A 564 -14.09 -1.49 8.66
C TYR A 564 -12.79 -2.07 9.21
N HIS A 565 -11.64 -1.75 8.59
CA HIS A 565 -10.34 -2.35 8.92
C HIS A 565 -9.30 -1.31 9.35
N GLY A 566 -8.57 -1.60 10.44
CA GLY A 566 -7.50 -0.78 11.00
C GLY A 566 -7.18 -1.15 12.46
N VAL A 567 -6.37 -0.34 13.16
CA VAL A 567 -6.32 -0.40 14.64
C VAL A 567 -7.72 -0.19 15.21
N PHE A 568 -8.46 0.77 14.64
CA PHE A 568 -9.87 1.02 14.89
C PHE A 568 -10.71 0.54 13.70
N GLY A 569 -11.87 -0.05 13.98
CA GLY A 569 -12.91 -0.24 12.97
C GLY A 569 -13.55 1.11 12.67
N VAL A 570 -14.29 1.63 13.64
CA VAL A 570 -15.00 2.90 13.55
C VAL A 570 -14.59 3.84 14.69
N VAL A 571 -14.21 5.08 14.36
CA VAL A 571 -14.08 6.20 15.31
C VAL A 571 -15.28 7.12 15.11
N ASP A 572 -16.09 7.33 16.14
CA ASP A 572 -17.33 8.12 16.08
C ASP A 572 -17.36 9.14 17.22
N GLY A 573 -17.08 10.41 16.91
CA GLY A 573 -16.90 11.48 17.89
C GLY A 573 -15.60 11.41 18.71
N GLY A 574 -14.79 10.38 18.48
CA GLY A 574 -13.55 10.12 19.21
C GLY A 574 -12.33 10.87 18.68
N THR A 575 -11.24 10.83 19.44
CA THR A 575 -9.94 11.41 19.05
C THR A 575 -8.87 10.32 19.07
N VAL A 576 -8.14 10.15 17.98
CA VAL A 576 -6.92 9.32 17.92
C VAL A 576 -5.75 10.23 17.59
N LYS A 577 -4.74 10.28 18.46
CA LYS A 577 -3.62 11.21 18.25
C LYS A 577 -2.27 10.63 18.57
N ASP A 578 -1.23 11.16 17.94
CA ASP A 578 0.19 10.85 18.23
C ASP A 578 0.51 9.35 18.20
N LEU A 579 -0.19 8.59 17.35
CA LEU A 579 -0.10 7.12 17.26
C LEU A 579 0.63 6.69 15.98
N GLY A 580 1.71 5.94 16.15
CA GLY A 580 2.39 5.25 15.06
C GLY A 580 1.82 3.86 14.81
N VAL A 581 1.67 3.47 13.55
CA VAL A 581 1.50 2.09 13.12
C VAL A 581 2.69 1.72 12.25
N GLU A 582 3.56 0.88 12.78
CA GLU A 582 4.79 0.51 12.12
C GLU A 582 4.75 -0.94 11.66
N ASN A 583 5.17 -1.17 10.42
CA ASN A 583 5.37 -2.53 9.92
C ASN A 583 4.11 -3.39 10.19
N GLY A 584 2.94 -2.81 9.97
CA GLY A 584 1.65 -3.52 10.01
C GLY A 584 1.30 -4.10 8.65
N TYR A 585 0.40 -5.08 8.63
CA TYR A 585 -0.19 -5.64 7.43
C TYR A 585 -1.71 -5.57 7.56
N PHE A 586 -2.36 -4.79 6.68
CA PHE A 586 -3.80 -4.59 6.68
C PHE A 586 -4.37 -5.03 5.34
N SER A 587 -5.20 -6.08 5.36
CA SER A 587 -5.89 -6.64 4.20
C SER A 587 -7.24 -7.20 4.63
N GLY A 588 -8.16 -7.43 3.70
CA GLY A 588 -9.34 -8.25 3.94
C GLY A 588 -9.92 -8.77 2.63
N ASN A 589 -10.96 -9.61 2.69
CA ASN A 589 -11.33 -10.46 1.56
C ASN A 589 -12.84 -10.53 1.30
N ASN A 590 -13.55 -9.42 1.52
CA ASN A 590 -15.02 -9.39 1.55
C ASN A 590 -15.64 -9.00 0.19
N ASP A 591 -16.87 -9.46 -0.05
CA ASP A 591 -17.70 -9.25 -1.26
C ASP A 591 -18.49 -7.92 -1.25
N TYR A 592 -18.44 -7.14 -0.16
CA TYR A 592 -19.14 -5.85 0.03
C TYR A 592 -18.19 -4.69 0.38
N TYR A 593 -18.69 -3.44 0.33
CA TYR A 593 -17.93 -2.19 0.59
C TYR A 593 -16.80 -2.36 1.61
N PHE A 594 -15.57 -2.13 1.16
CA PHE A 594 -14.36 -2.40 1.91
C PHE A 594 -13.68 -1.06 2.28
N TYR A 595 -13.60 -0.75 3.58
CA TYR A 595 -12.95 0.45 4.11
C TYR A 595 -11.72 0.06 4.94
N CYS A 596 -10.54 0.41 4.46
CA CYS A 596 -9.29 -0.02 5.08
C CYS A 596 -8.32 1.14 5.25
N GLY A 597 -7.79 1.26 6.46
CA GLY A 597 -6.63 2.10 6.75
C GLY A 597 -5.90 1.61 7.99
N ALA A 598 -4.61 1.90 8.11
CA ALA A 598 -3.81 1.40 9.23
C ALA A 598 -4.33 1.89 10.59
N ILE A 599 -4.77 3.14 10.68
CA ILE A 599 -5.34 3.73 11.90
C ILE A 599 -6.80 3.36 12.04
N ALA A 600 -7.63 3.65 11.03
CA ALA A 600 -9.07 3.42 11.11
C ALA A 600 -9.68 2.99 9.77
N GLY A 601 -10.67 2.11 9.82
CA GLY A 601 -11.50 1.83 8.66
C GLY A 601 -12.40 3.02 8.32
N TYR A 602 -13.09 3.57 9.32
CA TYR A 602 -14.05 4.65 9.17
C TYR A 602 -13.95 5.66 10.33
N VAL A 603 -13.99 6.94 10.02
CA VAL A 603 -13.98 8.04 10.99
C VAL A 603 -15.18 8.94 10.73
N LEU A 604 -16.00 9.17 11.75
CA LEU A 604 -17.21 10.01 11.73
C LEU A 604 -17.15 11.04 12.85
N ASP A 605 -17.35 12.32 12.51
CA ASP A 605 -17.33 13.42 13.50
C ASP A 605 -16.09 13.36 14.43
N GLY A 606 -14.99 12.76 13.96
CA GLY A 606 -13.82 12.39 14.75
C GLY A 606 -12.59 13.23 14.42
N THR A 607 -11.57 13.12 15.25
CA THR A 607 -10.26 13.77 15.01
C THR A 607 -9.15 12.72 14.96
N VAL A 608 -8.34 12.74 13.90
CA VAL A 608 -7.11 11.95 13.80
C VAL A 608 -5.94 12.90 13.56
N SER A 609 -4.99 12.99 14.50
CA SER A 609 -3.93 14.00 14.44
C SER A 609 -2.55 13.47 14.85
N GLY A 610 -1.48 13.81 14.12
CA GLY A 610 -0.12 13.38 14.52
C GLY A 610 0.13 11.88 14.38
N CYS A 611 -0.72 11.17 13.63
CA CYS A 611 -0.65 9.72 13.45
C CYS A 611 0.13 9.35 12.19
N PHE A 612 0.72 8.16 12.16
CA PHE A 612 1.43 7.71 10.97
C PHE A 612 1.35 6.23 10.68
N ASN A 613 1.58 5.88 9.41
CA ASN A 613 1.69 4.50 8.94
C ASN A 613 3.02 4.26 8.20
N THR A 614 3.71 3.17 8.54
CA THR A 614 4.82 2.61 7.74
C THR A 614 4.51 1.20 7.22
N GLY A 615 3.37 0.63 7.63
CA GLY A 615 2.91 -0.70 7.25
C GLY A 615 2.25 -0.76 5.86
N LEU A 616 2.01 -1.98 5.41
CA LEU A 616 1.38 -2.28 4.12
C LEU A 616 -0.15 -2.29 4.25
N VAL A 617 -0.84 -1.54 3.38
CA VAL A 617 -2.30 -1.49 3.32
C VAL A 617 -2.78 -1.92 1.94
N LEU A 618 -3.55 -3.01 1.88
CA LEU A 618 -4.00 -3.66 0.65
C LEU A 618 -5.53 -3.82 0.59
N LYS A 619 -6.07 -3.88 -0.64
CA LYS A 619 -7.46 -4.26 -0.91
C LYS A 619 -7.79 -5.73 -0.64
N GLY A 620 -9.09 -5.99 -0.58
CA GLY A 620 -9.71 -7.28 -0.93
C GLY A 620 -10.13 -7.42 -2.39
N ALA A 621 -10.60 -8.62 -2.76
CA ALA A 621 -10.72 -9.13 -4.14
C ALA A 621 -11.70 -8.40 -5.11
N TYR A 622 -12.42 -7.33 -4.72
CA TYR A 622 -13.54 -6.77 -5.50
C TYR A 622 -13.48 -5.24 -5.81
N ASN A 623 -14.38 -4.81 -6.71
CA ASN A 623 -14.37 -3.54 -7.47
C ASN A 623 -14.69 -2.24 -6.70
N ILE A 624 -15.08 -2.27 -5.42
CA ILE A 624 -15.43 -1.04 -4.66
C ILE A 624 -14.72 -1.06 -3.31
N SER A 625 -13.48 -0.58 -3.32
CA SER A 625 -12.61 -0.48 -2.14
C SER A 625 -12.19 0.97 -1.87
N ASP A 626 -12.31 1.39 -0.62
CA ASP A 626 -11.83 2.69 -0.11
C ASP A 626 -10.64 2.41 0.80
N VAL A 627 -9.46 2.71 0.29
CA VAL A 627 -8.20 2.35 0.93
C VAL A 627 -7.40 3.62 1.16
N GLY A 628 -7.16 3.94 2.43
CA GLY A 628 -6.22 4.98 2.82
C GLY A 628 -5.01 4.37 3.50
N GLY A 629 -3.83 4.99 3.37
CA GLY A 629 -2.69 4.54 4.17
C GLY A 629 -2.96 4.62 5.68
N LEU A 630 -3.79 5.57 6.12
CA LEU A 630 -4.22 5.68 7.51
C LEU A 630 -5.71 5.42 7.69
N ILE A 631 -6.55 5.96 6.80
CA ILE A 631 -8.01 5.97 6.98
C ILE A 631 -8.73 5.53 5.71
N GLY A 632 -9.57 4.50 5.79
CA GLY A 632 -10.40 4.09 4.64
C GLY A 632 -11.37 5.20 4.22
N VAL A 633 -12.23 5.61 5.14
CA VAL A 633 -13.23 6.67 4.95
C VAL A 633 -13.24 7.65 6.12
N ALA A 634 -13.32 8.95 5.82
CA ALA A 634 -13.48 10.00 6.82
C ALA A 634 -14.65 10.91 6.46
N GLU A 635 -15.63 11.01 7.35
CA GLU A 635 -16.83 11.84 7.19
C GLU A 635 -16.95 12.88 8.30
N GLN A 636 -17.18 14.15 7.93
CA GLN A 636 -17.37 15.26 8.88
C GLN A 636 -16.26 15.36 9.94
N SER A 637 -15.04 14.95 9.58
CA SER A 637 -13.93 14.73 10.51
C SER A 637 -12.79 15.70 10.28
N VAL A 638 -11.79 15.69 11.18
CA VAL A 638 -10.54 16.46 11.07
C VAL A 638 -9.35 15.52 11.08
N ILE A 639 -8.61 15.48 9.98
CA ILE A 639 -7.39 14.71 9.83
C ILE A 639 -6.23 15.69 9.67
N SER A 640 -5.30 15.74 10.63
CA SER A 640 -4.19 16.70 10.58
C SER A 640 -2.84 16.13 10.97
N ASP A 641 -1.74 16.72 10.47
CA ASP A 641 -0.38 16.39 10.90
C ASP A 641 -0.04 14.89 10.76
N CYS A 642 -0.69 14.19 9.82
CA CYS A 642 -0.59 12.75 9.66
C CYS A 642 0.27 12.38 8.45
N TYR A 643 0.95 11.24 8.51
CA TYR A 643 1.76 10.81 7.36
C TYR A 643 1.81 9.32 7.07
N ASN A 644 1.97 9.00 5.80
CA ASN A 644 2.15 7.63 5.34
C ASN A 644 3.49 7.46 4.62
N THR A 645 4.22 6.42 4.98
CA THR A 645 5.43 5.95 4.26
C THR A 645 5.28 4.52 3.75
N GLY A 646 4.25 3.81 4.21
CA GLY A 646 3.93 2.46 3.78
C GLY A 646 3.30 2.42 2.39
N VAL A 647 3.32 1.25 1.75
CA VAL A 647 2.68 1.07 0.45
C VAL A 647 1.16 0.95 0.62
N VAL A 648 0.42 1.67 -0.23
CA VAL A 648 -1.06 1.63 -0.24
C VAL A 648 -1.53 1.11 -1.59
N ARG A 649 -2.37 0.08 -1.59
CA ARG A 649 -2.88 -0.52 -2.84
C ARG A 649 -4.37 -0.78 -2.80
N GLY A 650 -5.10 -0.32 -3.82
CA GLY A 650 -6.53 -0.58 -3.99
C GLY A 650 -7.03 -0.56 -5.43
N GLU A 651 -8.36 -0.61 -5.64
CA GLU A 651 -8.95 -0.53 -7.00
C GLU A 651 -9.77 0.74 -7.26
N PHE A 652 -10.53 1.28 -6.29
CA PHE A 652 -11.56 2.28 -6.64
C PHE A 652 -11.43 3.67 -6.02
N ARG A 653 -11.11 3.80 -4.72
CA ARG A 653 -10.79 5.09 -4.07
C ARG A 653 -9.58 4.90 -3.18
N ILE A 654 -8.41 5.30 -3.67
CA ILE A 654 -7.14 5.03 -3.00
C ILE A 654 -6.45 6.35 -2.66
N GLY A 655 -6.17 6.56 -1.38
CA GLY A 655 -5.40 7.70 -0.89
C GLY A 655 -4.16 7.27 -0.10
N GLY A 656 -3.06 7.99 -0.22
CA GLY A 656 -1.92 7.76 0.68
C GLY A 656 -2.27 8.01 2.15
N ILE A 657 -3.26 8.87 2.44
CA ILE A 657 -3.78 9.12 3.79
C ILE A 657 -5.22 8.63 3.94
N VAL A 658 -6.13 9.15 3.10
CA VAL A 658 -7.57 8.88 3.17
C VAL A 658 -8.10 8.33 1.84
N GLY A 659 -8.79 7.18 1.85
CA GLY A 659 -9.44 6.66 0.64
C GLY A 659 -10.57 7.58 0.15
N LEU A 660 -11.60 7.75 0.99
CA LEU A 660 -12.72 8.69 0.77
C LEU A 660 -12.78 9.74 1.87
N SER A 661 -12.69 11.02 1.48
CA SER A 661 -13.00 12.16 2.33
C SER A 661 -14.38 12.69 1.98
N ALA A 662 -15.30 12.78 2.95
CA ALA A 662 -16.58 13.46 2.78
C ALA A 662 -16.74 14.55 3.85
N TYR A 663 -16.84 15.83 3.45
CA TYR A 663 -17.04 16.95 4.40
C TYR A 663 -15.94 17.07 5.47
N THR A 664 -14.77 16.51 5.19
CA THR A 664 -13.66 16.34 6.12
C THR A 664 -12.57 17.36 5.82
N VAL A 665 -11.88 17.83 6.87
CA VAL A 665 -10.67 18.63 6.76
C VAL A 665 -9.46 17.69 6.74
N VAL A 666 -8.62 17.80 5.72
CA VAL A 666 -7.33 17.11 5.64
C VAL A 666 -6.24 18.17 5.57
N ALA A 667 -5.47 18.34 6.64
CA ALA A 667 -4.54 19.46 6.81
C ALA A 667 -3.14 18.99 7.18
N ASP A 668 -2.11 19.56 6.54
CA ASP A 668 -0.71 19.34 6.93
C ASP A 668 -0.30 17.85 6.95
N CYS A 669 -0.93 17.05 6.08
CA CYS A 669 -0.67 15.61 5.95
C CYS A 669 0.22 15.31 4.76
N TYR A 670 1.01 14.23 4.83
CA TYR A 670 1.91 13.89 3.72
C TYR A 670 2.11 12.41 3.45
N ASN A 671 2.33 12.09 2.18
CA ASN A 671 2.60 10.75 1.73
C ASN A 671 3.97 10.63 1.07
N LEU A 672 4.79 9.71 1.56
CA LEU A 672 6.08 9.30 0.97
C LEU A 672 6.03 7.87 0.40
N GLY A 673 5.01 7.09 0.75
CA GLY A 673 4.85 5.70 0.31
C GLY A 673 4.25 5.60 -1.09
N THR A 674 4.49 4.50 -1.78
CA THR A 674 3.90 4.24 -3.11
C THR A 674 2.39 4.01 -3.00
N VAL A 675 1.61 4.67 -3.86
CA VAL A 675 0.16 4.51 -3.96
C VAL A 675 -0.20 3.88 -5.29
N ILE A 676 -0.86 2.73 -5.27
CA ILE A 676 -1.24 1.96 -6.45
C ILE A 676 -2.75 1.77 -6.48
N GLY A 677 -3.42 2.25 -7.52
CA GLY A 677 -4.88 2.20 -7.62
C GLY A 677 -5.40 1.88 -9.02
N GLY A 678 -6.69 1.58 -9.14
CA GLY A 678 -7.39 1.55 -10.43
C GLY A 678 -7.97 2.93 -10.75
N GLU A 679 -9.05 3.27 -10.09
CA GLU A 679 -9.81 4.51 -10.22
C GLU A 679 -9.63 5.41 -8.97
N ASN A 680 -9.84 6.73 -9.10
CA ASN A 680 -9.78 7.74 -8.03
C ASN A 680 -8.54 7.57 -7.11
N VAL A 681 -7.37 7.73 -7.70
CA VAL A 681 -6.08 7.50 -7.04
C VAL A 681 -5.45 8.84 -6.68
N GLY A 682 -5.25 9.09 -5.38
CA GLY A 682 -4.65 10.30 -4.86
C GLY A 682 -3.46 10.01 -3.96
N GLY A 683 -2.42 10.84 -4.03
CA GLY A 683 -1.31 10.72 -3.07
C GLY A 683 -1.72 11.01 -1.63
N ILE A 684 -2.78 11.81 -1.41
CA ILE A 684 -3.32 12.10 -0.07
C ILE A 684 -4.75 11.56 0.05
N VAL A 685 -5.64 11.97 -0.85
CA VAL A 685 -7.07 11.62 -0.84
C VAL A 685 -7.47 10.93 -2.14
N GLY A 686 -8.03 9.73 -2.10
CA GLY A 686 -8.52 9.07 -3.33
C GLY A 686 -9.68 9.85 -3.96
N LYS A 687 -10.76 10.01 -3.20
CA LYS A 687 -11.93 10.81 -3.59
C LYS A 687 -12.32 11.80 -2.50
N ASN A 688 -12.54 13.04 -2.90
CA ASN A 688 -13.10 14.08 -2.06
C ASN A 688 -14.56 14.37 -2.46
N LEU A 689 -15.48 14.20 -1.53
CA LEU A 689 -16.92 14.37 -1.68
C LEU A 689 -17.42 15.54 -0.82
N HIS A 690 -18.28 16.34 -1.43
CA HIS A 690 -18.87 17.50 -0.79
C HIS A 690 -20.40 17.41 -0.75
N GLY A 691 -21.02 18.05 0.25
CA GLY A 691 -22.48 18.22 0.26
C GLY A 691 -23.02 19.21 1.29
N SER A 692 -24.26 18.99 1.73
CA SER A 692 -25.16 20.01 2.29
C SER A 692 -25.04 20.39 3.78
N SER A 693 -24.10 19.86 4.59
CA SER A 693 -24.03 20.21 6.02
C SER A 693 -23.12 21.43 6.30
N VAL A 694 -23.52 22.29 7.25
CA VAL A 694 -23.05 23.69 7.41
C VAL A 694 -22.03 23.91 8.53
N ASN A 695 -21.37 22.87 9.05
CA ASN A 695 -20.53 23.00 10.25
C ASN A 695 -19.01 22.90 10.00
N SER A 696 -18.56 22.40 8.85
CA SER A 696 -17.14 22.32 8.49
C SER A 696 -16.91 22.72 7.03
N LEU A 697 -15.83 23.45 6.75
CA LEU A 697 -15.37 23.72 5.38
C LEU A 697 -14.44 22.56 5.00
N PRO A 698 -14.83 21.61 4.13
CA PRO A 698 -13.91 20.56 3.70
C PRO A 698 -12.80 21.17 2.86
N MET A 699 -11.57 20.94 3.30
CA MET A 699 -10.37 21.54 2.74
C MET A 699 -9.27 20.50 2.73
N ILE A 700 -8.54 20.43 1.61
CA ILE A 700 -7.23 19.75 1.58
C ILE A 700 -6.20 20.88 1.58
N THR A 701 -5.48 21.03 2.69
CA THR A 701 -4.58 22.19 2.88
C THR A 701 -3.21 21.78 3.39
N GLY A 702 -2.15 22.42 2.92
CA GLY A 702 -0.79 22.16 3.41
C GLY A 702 -0.28 20.73 3.18
N CYS A 703 -0.97 19.94 2.35
CA CYS A 703 -0.67 18.52 2.18
C CYS A 703 0.31 18.28 1.02
N TYR A 704 1.13 17.22 1.11
CA TYR A 704 2.08 16.93 0.04
C TYR A 704 2.37 15.47 -0.21
N ASN A 705 2.65 15.14 -1.48
CA ASN A 705 3.03 13.79 -1.90
C ASN A 705 4.45 13.79 -2.50
N LYS A 706 5.29 12.88 -2.02
CA LYS A 706 6.58 12.53 -2.64
C LYS A 706 6.66 11.07 -3.07
N GLY A 707 5.69 10.25 -2.65
CA GLY A 707 5.59 8.85 -3.06
C GLY A 707 5.16 8.71 -4.52
N GLU A 708 5.59 7.64 -5.17
CA GLU A 708 5.14 7.32 -6.53
C GLU A 708 3.65 6.98 -6.55
N ILE A 709 2.93 7.44 -7.57
CA ILE A 709 1.52 7.16 -7.79
C ILE A 709 1.34 6.43 -9.11
N ILE A 710 0.72 5.25 -9.06
CA ILE A 710 0.39 4.44 -10.22
C ILE A 710 -1.12 4.21 -10.23
N GLY A 711 -1.80 4.67 -11.28
CA GLY A 711 -3.23 4.46 -11.43
C GLY A 711 -3.69 4.23 -12.87
N THR A 712 -4.99 4.06 -13.08
CA THR A 712 -5.58 4.00 -14.43
C THR A 712 -6.44 5.22 -14.73
N THR A 713 -7.45 5.54 -13.90
CA THR A 713 -8.40 6.63 -14.18
C THR A 713 -8.57 7.57 -12.99
N TYR A 714 -8.65 8.88 -13.23
CA TYR A 714 -8.76 9.92 -12.19
C TYR A 714 -7.59 9.87 -11.19
N VAL A 715 -6.40 10.16 -11.68
CA VAL A 715 -5.15 10.03 -10.92
C VAL A 715 -4.59 11.41 -10.60
N GLY A 716 -4.30 11.70 -9.33
CA GLY A 716 -3.73 12.98 -8.92
C GLY A 716 -2.70 12.90 -7.79
N GLY A 717 -1.74 13.83 -7.80
CA GLY A 717 -0.69 13.91 -6.78
C GLY A 717 -1.22 14.11 -5.36
N ILE A 718 -2.29 14.88 -5.21
CA ILE A 718 -2.95 15.13 -3.93
C ILE A 718 -4.28 14.42 -3.88
N ALA A 719 -5.12 14.61 -4.91
CA ALA A 719 -6.44 14.02 -4.97
C ALA A 719 -6.75 13.37 -6.32
N GLY A 720 -7.36 12.19 -6.32
CA GLY A 720 -7.77 11.54 -7.57
C GLY A 720 -8.99 12.21 -8.19
N TYR A 721 -10.06 12.30 -7.39
CA TYR A 721 -11.36 12.81 -7.84
C TYR A 721 -11.99 13.76 -6.83
N ASN A 722 -12.51 14.88 -7.32
CA ASN A 722 -13.20 15.86 -6.51
C ASN A 722 -14.62 16.09 -7.01
N THR A 723 -15.62 16.15 -6.13
CA THR A 723 -17.02 16.38 -6.52
C THR A 723 -17.81 17.28 -5.58
N GLN A 724 -18.57 18.19 -6.19
CA GLN A 724 -19.53 19.07 -5.53
C GLN A 724 -20.93 18.94 -6.17
N ASN A 725 -21.92 18.48 -5.40
CA ASN A 725 -23.29 18.20 -5.88
C ASN A 725 -24.41 18.98 -5.15
N SER A 726 -24.07 19.84 -4.18
CA SER A 726 -25.06 20.55 -3.36
C SER A 726 -24.98 22.07 -3.56
N SER A 727 -26.15 22.73 -3.62
CA SER A 727 -26.29 24.18 -3.82
C SER A 727 -25.88 25.02 -2.61
N ASP A 728 -25.96 24.43 -1.42
CA ASP A 728 -25.79 25.11 -0.12
C ASP A 728 -24.41 24.87 0.49
N ALA A 729 -23.53 24.31 -0.31
CA ALA A 729 -22.34 23.64 0.15
C ALA A 729 -21.14 24.61 0.08
N PRO A 730 -20.31 24.73 1.14
CA PRO A 730 -19.16 25.64 1.14
C PRO A 730 -18.13 25.31 0.05
N TYR A 731 -17.18 26.22 -0.21
CA TYR A 731 -16.13 26.03 -1.22
C TYR A 731 -15.31 24.75 -0.97
N THR A 732 -15.05 23.96 -2.01
CA THR A 732 -13.99 22.95 -1.95
C THR A 732 -12.67 23.58 -2.37
N ILE A 733 -11.71 23.59 -1.44
CA ILE A 733 -10.41 24.25 -1.63
C ILE A 733 -9.30 23.20 -1.48
N ILE A 734 -8.47 23.07 -2.53
CA ILE A 734 -7.14 22.46 -2.44
C ILE A 734 -6.15 23.63 -2.39
N SER A 735 -5.45 23.81 -1.27
CA SER A 735 -4.62 25.00 -1.06
C SER A 735 -3.28 24.67 -0.43
N GLY A 736 -2.20 25.32 -0.85
CA GLY A 736 -0.90 25.11 -0.22
C GLY A 736 -0.39 23.68 -0.37
N CYS A 737 -0.83 22.94 -1.40
CA CYS A 737 -0.52 21.52 -1.57
C CYS A 737 0.50 21.30 -2.69
N TYR A 738 1.30 20.25 -2.60
CA TYR A 738 2.29 19.98 -3.65
C TYR A 738 2.62 18.51 -3.90
N ASN A 739 3.02 18.21 -5.13
CA ASN A 739 3.45 16.88 -5.54
C ASN A 739 4.87 16.91 -6.10
N GLU A 740 5.75 16.10 -5.52
CA GLU A 740 7.09 15.79 -6.04
C GLU A 740 7.20 14.35 -6.56
N GLY A 741 6.26 13.47 -6.17
CA GLY A 741 6.25 12.08 -6.60
C GLY A 741 5.90 11.91 -8.08
N GLU A 742 6.46 10.90 -8.73
CA GLU A 742 6.11 10.58 -10.11
C GLU A 742 4.68 10.01 -10.19
N ILE A 743 3.93 10.43 -11.21
CA ILE A 743 2.55 10.01 -11.45
C ILE A 743 2.47 9.31 -12.80
N THR A 744 1.99 8.07 -12.79
CA THR A 744 1.65 7.31 -13.99
C THR A 744 0.16 6.97 -13.97
N GLY A 745 -0.56 7.38 -15.00
CA GLY A 745 -1.98 7.10 -15.19
C GLY A 745 -2.33 6.71 -16.63
N THR A 746 -3.60 6.42 -16.91
CA THR A 746 -4.11 6.25 -18.28
C THR A 746 -5.00 7.43 -18.69
N THR A 747 -6.06 7.73 -17.93
CA THR A 747 -7.09 8.70 -18.30
C THR A 747 -7.34 9.68 -17.17
N TYR A 748 -7.35 10.99 -17.46
CA TYR A 748 -7.59 12.07 -16.50
C TYR A 748 -6.55 12.09 -15.38
N VAL A 749 -5.35 12.54 -15.74
CA VAL A 749 -4.17 12.50 -14.87
C VAL A 749 -3.72 13.93 -14.58
N GLY A 750 -3.57 14.30 -13.31
CA GLY A 750 -3.17 15.63 -12.88
C GLY A 750 -2.04 15.64 -11.87
N GLY A 751 -1.14 16.63 -11.91
CA GLY A 751 -0.09 16.76 -10.90
C GLY A 751 -0.61 16.99 -9.47
N ILE A 752 -1.76 17.64 -9.32
CA ILE A 752 -2.43 17.87 -8.02
C ILE A 752 -3.76 17.13 -7.95
N LEU A 753 -4.62 17.32 -8.95
CA LEU A 753 -5.97 16.76 -9.00
C LEU A 753 -6.22 16.05 -10.33
N GLY A 754 -6.66 14.79 -10.31
CA GLY A 754 -6.99 14.04 -11.53
C GLY A 754 -8.23 14.58 -12.24
N TYR A 755 -9.35 14.63 -11.54
CA TYR A 755 -10.63 15.05 -12.10
C TYR A 755 -11.47 15.88 -11.14
N ASN A 756 -12.07 16.94 -11.68
CA ASN A 756 -12.94 17.82 -10.93
C ASN A 756 -14.36 17.81 -11.52
N TYR A 757 -15.35 17.47 -10.71
CA TYR A 757 -16.77 17.50 -11.06
C TYR A 757 -17.53 18.56 -10.26
N ASN A 758 -18.12 19.52 -10.97
CA ASN A 758 -19.00 20.51 -10.39
C ASN A 758 -20.43 20.39 -10.95
N GLY A 759 -21.32 19.81 -10.14
CA GLY A 759 -22.76 19.74 -10.42
C GLY A 759 -23.56 20.92 -9.84
N ASN A 760 -22.91 21.88 -9.17
CA ASN A 760 -23.59 23.03 -8.58
C ASN A 760 -23.95 24.08 -9.65
N ILE A 761 -25.17 24.61 -9.55
CA ILE A 761 -25.72 25.64 -10.44
C ILE A 761 -25.55 27.07 -9.91
N SER A 762 -25.08 27.27 -8.66
CA SER A 762 -24.90 28.61 -8.08
C SER A 762 -23.50 29.17 -8.34
N ALA A 763 -23.43 30.45 -8.76
CA ALA A 763 -22.18 31.09 -9.17
C ALA A 763 -21.26 31.54 -8.01
N GLU A 764 -21.69 31.32 -6.76
CA GLU A 764 -21.03 31.88 -5.58
C GLU A 764 -20.02 30.92 -4.92
N HIS A 765 -19.91 29.65 -5.35
CA HIS A 765 -19.11 28.63 -4.66
C HIS A 765 -18.26 27.74 -5.58
N PRO A 766 -17.27 28.29 -6.31
CA PRO A 766 -16.40 27.49 -7.15
C PRO A 766 -15.46 26.56 -6.38
N ILE A 767 -15.08 25.47 -7.04
CA ILE A 767 -13.98 24.60 -6.63
C ILE A 767 -12.68 25.29 -7.05
N VAL A 768 -11.74 25.44 -6.11
CA VAL A 768 -10.51 26.23 -6.34
C VAL A 768 -9.26 25.44 -5.94
N ILE A 769 -8.30 25.37 -6.86
CA ILE A 769 -6.91 24.99 -6.56
C ILE A 769 -6.12 26.29 -6.40
N ILE A 770 -5.50 26.51 -5.24
CA ILE A 770 -4.78 27.76 -4.91
C ILE A 770 -3.39 27.40 -4.40
N ASP A 771 -2.39 28.22 -4.71
CA ASP A 771 -1.06 28.15 -4.09
C ASP A 771 -0.53 26.71 -4.06
N SER A 772 -0.58 26.01 -5.20
CA SER A 772 -0.23 24.59 -5.27
C SER A 772 0.73 24.32 -6.42
N TYR A 773 1.59 23.32 -6.29
CA TYR A 773 2.56 23.03 -7.34
C TYR A 773 2.88 21.56 -7.54
N ASN A 774 3.22 21.24 -8.78
CA ASN A 774 3.72 19.92 -9.15
C ASN A 774 5.14 20.03 -9.72
N VAL A 775 6.04 19.20 -9.25
CA VAL A 775 7.39 19.02 -9.84
C VAL A 775 7.68 17.59 -10.26
N GLY A 776 6.88 16.62 -9.78
CA GLY A 776 6.95 15.23 -10.23
C GLY A 776 6.52 15.08 -11.69
N ALA A 777 7.09 14.10 -12.40
CA ALA A 777 6.65 13.80 -13.76
C ALA A 777 5.21 13.30 -13.78
N VAL A 778 4.40 13.75 -14.75
CA VAL A 778 3.00 13.37 -14.92
C VAL A 778 2.84 12.70 -16.28
N THR A 779 2.64 11.39 -16.27
CA THR A 779 2.51 10.57 -17.48
C THR A 779 1.09 10.00 -17.59
N GLY A 780 0.45 10.17 -18.73
CA GLY A 780 -0.86 9.58 -19.03
C GLY A 780 -1.08 9.33 -20.51
N VAL A 781 -2.28 8.90 -20.89
CA VAL A 781 -2.67 8.68 -22.30
C VAL A 781 -3.69 9.73 -22.74
N TYR A 782 -4.77 9.90 -21.97
CA TYR A 782 -5.88 10.79 -22.30
C TYR A 782 -6.07 11.89 -21.24
N SER A 783 -5.97 13.15 -21.66
CA SER A 783 -6.16 14.35 -20.83
C SER A 783 -5.24 14.39 -19.60
N VAL A 784 -4.05 14.94 -19.80
CA VAL A 784 -2.96 14.97 -18.81
C VAL A 784 -2.59 16.41 -18.50
N GLY A 785 -2.70 16.81 -17.24
CA GLY A 785 -2.43 18.17 -16.80
C GLY A 785 -1.32 18.25 -15.75
N GLY A 786 -0.47 19.27 -15.83
CA GLY A 786 0.54 19.50 -14.80
C GLY A 786 -0.02 19.82 -13.42
N ILE A 787 -1.23 20.38 -13.32
CA ILE A 787 -1.93 20.62 -12.04
C ILE A 787 -3.26 19.85 -11.98
N LEU A 788 -4.11 20.01 -12.99
CA LEU A 788 -5.44 19.40 -13.07
C LEU A 788 -5.57 18.58 -14.36
N GLY A 789 -5.95 17.31 -14.25
CA GLY A 789 -6.22 16.48 -15.42
C GLY A 789 -7.43 16.99 -16.22
N VAL A 790 -8.63 16.92 -15.64
CA VAL A 790 -9.85 17.43 -16.30
C VAL A 790 -10.75 18.22 -15.36
N TYR A 791 -11.35 19.27 -15.93
CA TYR A 791 -12.42 20.04 -15.30
C TYR A 791 -13.78 19.78 -15.97
N ASN A 792 -14.79 19.41 -15.19
CA ASN A 792 -16.16 19.22 -15.64
C ASN A 792 -17.13 20.07 -14.82
N TRP A 793 -17.93 20.90 -15.49
CA TRP A 793 -18.99 21.71 -14.92
C TRP A 793 -20.28 21.45 -15.71
N VAL A 794 -21.39 21.23 -15.02
CA VAL A 794 -22.71 20.88 -15.62
C VAL A 794 -23.79 21.94 -15.29
N GLY A 795 -23.41 23.08 -14.70
CA GLY A 795 -24.35 24.13 -14.28
C GLY A 795 -24.79 25.06 -15.41
N ALA A 796 -26.02 25.57 -15.34
CA ALA A 796 -26.59 26.48 -16.35
C ALA A 796 -26.06 27.93 -16.21
N GLY A 797 -25.11 28.34 -17.06
CA GLY A 797 -24.63 29.73 -17.16
C GLY A 797 -23.37 29.87 -18.03
N ASP A 798 -23.12 31.07 -18.57
CA ASP A 798 -22.04 31.31 -19.55
C ASP A 798 -20.61 31.27 -18.97
N ASN A 799 -20.45 31.20 -17.64
CA ASN A 799 -19.15 31.19 -16.97
C ASN A 799 -19.04 30.00 -16.00
N GLY A 800 -18.19 29.02 -16.32
CA GLY A 800 -17.77 27.99 -15.37
C GLY A 800 -16.98 28.65 -14.24
N ASN A 801 -17.41 28.49 -12.98
CA ASN A 801 -16.85 29.29 -11.88
C ASN A 801 -15.52 28.75 -11.31
N GLY A 802 -15.12 27.51 -11.63
CA GLY A 802 -13.90 26.88 -11.10
C GLY A 802 -12.64 27.70 -11.38
N LYS A 803 -11.67 27.65 -10.44
CA LYS A 803 -10.47 28.49 -10.49
C LYS A 803 -9.21 27.68 -10.21
N ILE A 804 -8.13 27.96 -10.92
CA ILE A 804 -6.76 27.55 -10.55
C ILE A 804 -5.96 28.84 -10.41
N VAL A 805 -5.40 29.09 -9.23
CA VAL A 805 -4.81 30.38 -8.87
C VAL A 805 -3.42 30.21 -8.29
N SER A 806 -2.48 31.07 -8.69
CA SER A 806 -1.13 31.14 -8.11
C SER A 806 -0.46 29.76 -7.99
N SER A 807 -0.59 28.93 -9.02
CA SER A 807 -0.11 27.55 -9.02
C SER A 807 0.88 27.31 -10.15
N HIS A 808 1.79 26.34 -9.99
CA HIS A 808 2.77 26.07 -11.04
C HIS A 808 3.14 24.60 -11.23
N ASN A 809 3.47 24.24 -12.48
CA ASN A 809 3.98 22.92 -12.82
C ASN A 809 5.41 23.02 -13.37
N TYR A 810 6.38 22.50 -12.63
CA TYR A 810 7.75 22.34 -13.11
C TYR A 810 8.00 20.94 -13.72
N GLY A 811 7.21 19.94 -13.31
CA GLY A 811 7.36 18.56 -13.74
C GLY A 811 7.08 18.36 -15.23
N ALA A 812 7.74 17.39 -15.84
CA ALA A 812 7.44 17.00 -17.22
C ALA A 812 6.02 16.44 -17.31
N VAL A 813 5.26 16.85 -18.33
CA VAL A 813 3.90 16.36 -18.59
C VAL A 813 3.91 15.64 -19.94
N SER A 814 3.43 14.40 -19.98
CA SER A 814 3.48 13.56 -21.18
C SER A 814 2.18 12.77 -21.36
N GLY A 815 1.69 12.73 -22.60
CA GLY A 815 0.58 11.87 -23.02
C GLY A 815 0.23 12.00 -24.49
N ASP A 816 -0.77 11.23 -24.93
CA ASP A 816 -1.10 11.10 -26.36
C ASP A 816 -2.13 12.14 -26.82
N THR A 817 -3.06 12.52 -25.94
CA THR A 817 -4.15 13.46 -26.27
C THR A 817 -4.45 14.41 -25.11
N ASN A 818 -4.76 15.68 -25.42
CA ASN A 818 -5.11 16.71 -24.44
C ASN A 818 -4.07 16.87 -23.32
N VAL A 819 -2.84 17.20 -23.70
CA VAL A 819 -1.74 17.40 -22.74
C VAL A 819 -1.55 18.88 -22.48
N GLY A 820 -1.74 19.30 -21.23
CA GLY A 820 -1.61 20.70 -20.82
C GLY A 820 -0.64 20.92 -19.67
N GLY A 821 0.08 22.03 -19.71
CA GLY A 821 1.05 22.39 -18.67
C GLY A 821 0.41 22.68 -17.30
N ILE A 822 -0.83 23.17 -17.27
CA ILE A 822 -1.62 23.34 -16.04
C ILE A 822 -2.86 22.45 -16.07
N LEU A 823 -3.65 22.52 -17.14
CA LEU A 823 -4.92 21.80 -17.29
C LEU A 823 -4.89 20.87 -18.51
N GLY A 824 -5.16 19.58 -18.32
CA GLY A 824 -5.23 18.62 -19.44
C GLY A 824 -6.41 18.87 -20.37
N GLY A 825 -7.62 19.07 -19.82
CA GLY A 825 -8.79 19.43 -20.62
C GLY A 825 -10.04 19.79 -19.82
N TYR A 826 -11.12 20.12 -20.52
CA TYR A 826 -12.43 20.37 -19.93
C TYR A 826 -13.55 19.88 -20.85
N LEU A 827 -14.75 19.65 -20.31
CA LEU A 827 -15.87 19.09 -21.08
C LEU A 827 -16.81 20.16 -21.66
N GLU A 828 -17.32 21.08 -20.82
CA GLU A 828 -18.27 22.11 -21.26
C GLU A 828 -17.65 23.51 -21.22
N HIS A 829 -17.10 23.91 -20.07
CA HIS A 829 -16.52 25.23 -19.84
C HIS A 829 -15.15 25.11 -19.17
N ALA A 830 -14.18 25.90 -19.64
CA ALA A 830 -12.86 25.98 -18.99
C ALA A 830 -12.98 26.65 -17.60
N PRO A 831 -12.17 26.24 -16.61
CA PRO A 831 -12.01 27.00 -15.38
C PRO A 831 -11.21 28.28 -15.64
N ILE A 832 -11.36 29.26 -14.75
CA ILE A 832 -10.55 30.47 -14.77
C ILE A 832 -9.15 30.13 -14.25
N LEU A 833 -8.13 30.38 -15.07
CA LEU A 833 -6.75 30.33 -14.63
C LEU A 833 -6.33 31.75 -14.23
N GLU A 834 -5.68 31.94 -13.09
CA GLU A 834 -5.15 33.24 -12.67
C GLU A 834 -3.74 33.05 -12.11
N ASN A 835 -2.75 33.78 -12.63
CA ASN A 835 -1.38 33.76 -12.09
C ASN A 835 -0.70 32.37 -12.07
N ASN A 836 -0.87 31.56 -13.13
CA ASN A 836 -0.30 30.21 -13.20
C ASN A 836 0.87 30.10 -14.19
N TYR A 837 1.84 29.25 -13.86
CA TYR A 837 3.09 29.09 -14.60
C TYR A 837 3.42 27.62 -14.85
N PHE A 838 3.92 27.27 -16.02
CA PHE A 838 4.34 25.89 -16.28
C PHE A 838 5.65 25.82 -17.07
N TYR A 839 6.44 24.77 -16.84
CA TYR A 839 7.68 24.53 -17.56
C TYR A 839 7.41 24.17 -19.03
N GLY A 840 7.94 24.99 -19.95
CA GLY A 840 7.78 24.80 -21.39
C GLY A 840 8.39 25.95 -22.22
N SER A 841 8.76 25.67 -23.48
CA SER A 841 9.24 26.67 -24.45
C SER A 841 8.74 26.37 -25.87
N GLU A 842 8.78 27.37 -26.77
CA GLU A 842 8.47 27.21 -28.21
C GLU A 842 9.38 26.18 -28.93
N GLU A 843 10.50 25.77 -28.32
CA GLU A 843 11.47 24.83 -28.91
C GLU A 843 11.40 23.40 -28.34
N VAL A 844 10.92 23.22 -27.09
CA VAL A 844 11.03 21.92 -26.38
C VAL A 844 9.75 21.08 -26.48
N ASN A 845 8.57 21.70 -26.57
CA ASN A 845 7.29 21.00 -26.69
C ASN A 845 6.28 21.89 -27.45
N LYS A 846 6.40 21.97 -28.78
CA LYS A 846 5.57 22.84 -29.65
C LYS A 846 4.05 22.60 -29.57
N GLU A 847 3.61 21.53 -28.91
CA GLU A 847 2.22 21.11 -28.81
C GLU A 847 1.63 21.29 -27.40
N LEU A 848 2.42 21.69 -26.40
CA LEU A 848 1.97 21.81 -25.01
C LEU A 848 1.48 23.23 -24.69
N CYS A 849 0.19 23.34 -24.34
CA CYS A 849 -0.49 24.59 -24.03
C CYS A 849 -0.87 24.67 -22.54
N GLY A 850 -1.19 25.86 -22.02
CA GLY A 850 -1.56 26.01 -20.60
C GLY A 850 -2.82 25.23 -20.22
N ILE A 851 -3.75 25.14 -21.17
CA ILE A 851 -4.90 24.23 -21.24
C ILE A 851 -4.70 23.42 -22.53
N GLY A 852 -5.07 22.13 -22.59
CA GLY A 852 -4.90 21.22 -23.74
C GLY A 852 -5.42 21.69 -25.13
N SER A 853 -5.91 20.79 -25.99
CA SER A 853 -6.00 21.01 -27.45
C SER A 853 -6.93 22.14 -27.98
N ASP A 854 -7.47 23.01 -27.12
CA ASP A 854 -8.25 24.20 -27.47
C ASP A 854 -7.41 25.48 -27.66
N GLY A 855 -6.09 25.46 -27.42
CA GLY A 855 -5.14 26.44 -27.96
C GLY A 855 -5.34 27.92 -27.54
N SER A 856 -6.20 28.22 -26.57
CA SER A 856 -6.41 29.58 -26.07
C SER A 856 -5.48 29.86 -24.88
N SER A 857 -4.29 30.39 -25.17
CA SER A 857 -3.36 30.87 -24.15
C SER A 857 -3.81 32.24 -23.63
N ASP A 858 -4.86 32.32 -22.82
CA ASP A 858 -5.21 33.60 -22.21
C ASP A 858 -4.90 33.71 -20.72
N ASN A 859 -4.50 32.64 -20.01
CA ASN A 859 -4.40 32.74 -18.54
C ASN A 859 -3.36 31.83 -17.82
N ALA A 860 -2.48 31.14 -18.53
CA ALA A 860 -1.33 30.42 -17.95
C ALA A 860 -0.08 30.65 -18.81
N THR A 861 1.06 30.89 -18.15
CA THR A 861 2.29 31.35 -18.83
C THR A 861 3.31 30.21 -18.93
N PRO A 862 3.76 29.82 -20.14
CA PRO A 862 4.91 28.92 -20.28
C PRO A 862 6.19 29.64 -19.85
N VAL A 863 7.06 28.91 -19.15
CA VAL A 863 8.26 29.46 -18.52
C VAL A 863 9.47 28.56 -18.78
N SER A 864 10.61 29.18 -19.09
CA SER A 864 11.89 28.51 -19.29
C SER A 864 12.50 28.01 -17.97
N ALA A 865 13.42 27.05 -18.02
CA ALA A 865 14.17 26.62 -16.84
C ALA A 865 14.96 27.78 -16.20
N GLU A 866 15.47 28.72 -17.01
CA GLU A 866 16.20 29.90 -16.54
C GLU A 866 15.30 30.86 -15.76
N ASP A 867 14.11 31.16 -16.29
CA ASP A 867 13.13 31.99 -15.58
C ASP A 867 12.67 31.33 -14.27
N TYR A 868 12.48 30.00 -14.24
CA TYR A 868 12.20 29.26 -13.02
C TYR A 868 13.33 29.37 -12.00
N ALA A 869 14.60 29.26 -12.41
CA ALA A 869 15.76 29.38 -11.54
C ALA A 869 16.05 30.83 -11.08
N SER A 870 15.51 31.83 -11.79
CA SER A 870 15.86 33.23 -11.59
C SER A 870 15.23 33.90 -10.36
N GLY A 871 14.22 33.30 -9.72
CA GLY A 871 13.41 33.95 -8.67
C GLY A 871 12.20 34.72 -9.20
N LYS A 872 12.11 34.93 -10.52
CA LYS A 872 11.01 35.65 -11.18
C LYS A 872 9.66 35.06 -10.85
N ILE A 873 9.50 33.75 -10.99
CA ILE A 873 8.21 33.08 -10.84
C ILE A 873 7.75 33.11 -9.37
N ALA A 874 8.68 32.89 -8.42
CA ALA A 874 8.35 33.01 -7.00
C ALA A 874 7.84 34.41 -6.64
N TYR A 875 8.47 35.46 -7.17
CA TYR A 875 8.02 36.84 -6.97
C TYR A 875 6.63 37.10 -7.59
N LEU A 876 6.37 36.60 -8.81
CA LEU A 876 5.09 36.80 -9.49
C LEU A 876 3.93 36.04 -8.83
N LEU A 877 4.21 34.85 -8.29
CA LEU A 877 3.24 34.06 -7.54
C LEU A 877 2.77 34.76 -6.25
N GLY A 878 3.61 35.62 -5.66
CA GLY A 878 3.24 36.55 -4.59
C GLY A 878 3.83 36.21 -3.22
N GLU A 879 3.28 36.80 -2.15
CA GLU A 879 3.89 36.74 -0.81
C GLU A 879 3.97 35.35 -0.17
N GLY A 880 3.11 34.40 -0.58
CA GLY A 880 3.14 33.01 -0.11
C GLY A 880 4.29 32.18 -0.68
N TRP A 881 5.03 32.72 -1.66
CA TRP A 881 6.03 32.00 -2.43
C TRP A 881 7.44 32.54 -2.20
N GLY A 882 8.42 31.63 -2.24
CA GLY A 882 9.84 31.91 -2.04
C GLY A 882 10.72 31.01 -2.90
N GLN A 883 12.00 31.37 -3.00
CA GLN A 883 13.02 30.62 -3.72
C GLN A 883 14.41 31.05 -3.26
N LEU A 884 15.22 30.10 -2.82
CA LEU A 884 16.63 30.36 -2.52
C LEU A 884 17.42 30.41 -3.84
N LEU A 885 18.04 31.55 -4.16
CA LEU A 885 18.64 31.82 -5.48
C LEU A 885 20.14 31.56 -5.56
N THR A 886 20.83 31.42 -4.42
CA THR A 886 22.28 31.28 -4.36
C THR A 886 22.72 30.25 -3.31
N GLY A 887 23.92 29.71 -3.46
CA GLY A 887 24.49 28.68 -2.59
C GLY A 887 24.19 27.25 -3.04
N GLU A 888 24.75 26.27 -2.32
CA GLU A 888 24.63 24.84 -2.66
C GLU A 888 23.18 24.31 -2.58
N ASN A 889 22.31 25.02 -1.85
CA ASN A 889 20.90 24.65 -1.65
C ASN A 889 19.93 25.49 -2.50
N ALA A 890 20.42 26.17 -3.55
CA ALA A 890 19.56 26.97 -4.41
C ALA A 890 18.43 26.13 -5.01
N ASN A 891 17.19 26.64 -4.97
CA ASN A 891 16.03 25.94 -5.48
C ASN A 891 15.91 26.17 -7.00
N ALA A 892 15.69 25.09 -7.75
CA ALA A 892 15.47 25.17 -9.20
C ALA A 892 14.11 25.79 -9.58
N TYR A 893 13.16 25.82 -8.64
CA TYR A 893 11.78 26.25 -8.80
C TYR A 893 11.25 26.93 -7.53
N PRO A 894 10.16 27.72 -7.61
CA PRO A 894 9.47 28.29 -6.46
C PRO A 894 8.96 27.21 -5.50
N VAL A 895 9.02 27.53 -4.22
CA VAL A 895 8.47 26.75 -3.11
C VAL A 895 7.71 27.67 -2.17
N PHE A 896 7.05 27.15 -1.14
CA PHE A 896 6.40 28.01 -0.15
C PHE A 896 7.43 28.86 0.61
N ALA A 897 7.05 30.11 0.86
CA ALA A 897 7.90 31.08 1.53
C ALA A 897 8.22 30.65 2.98
N SER A 898 9.47 30.85 3.39
CA SER A 898 9.99 30.66 4.74
C SER A 898 11.05 31.72 5.04
N ASP A 899 11.43 31.87 6.31
CA ASP A 899 12.49 32.81 6.71
C ASP A 899 13.82 32.45 6.01
N GLY A 900 14.19 33.24 4.99
CA GLY A 900 15.46 33.09 4.26
C GLY A 900 15.34 32.78 2.76
N ASN A 901 14.17 32.38 2.25
CA ASN A 901 13.95 32.15 0.82
C ASN A 901 13.07 33.23 0.16
N LYS A 902 12.67 34.28 0.88
CA LYS A 902 11.86 35.36 0.30
C LYS A 902 12.60 36.01 -0.87
N VAL A 903 11.87 36.27 -1.96
CA VAL A 903 12.41 36.87 -3.18
C VAL A 903 11.99 38.32 -3.28
N TYR A 904 12.96 39.19 -3.55
CA TYR A 904 12.77 40.62 -3.77
C TYR A 904 13.13 40.96 -5.21
N LYS A 905 12.34 41.83 -5.82
CA LYS A 905 12.67 42.42 -7.11
C LYS A 905 13.63 43.58 -6.91
N TYR A 906 14.62 43.68 -7.78
CA TYR A 906 15.50 44.85 -7.89
C TYR A 906 15.77 45.16 -9.37
N TYR A 907 16.34 46.32 -9.62
CA TYR A 907 16.72 46.75 -10.97
C TYR A 907 18.23 46.77 -11.08
N ASP A 908 18.77 46.08 -12.08
CA ASP A 908 20.21 46.12 -12.34
C ASP A 908 20.66 47.41 -13.05
N CYS A 909 21.98 47.59 -13.12
CA CYS A 909 22.61 48.79 -13.67
C CYS A 909 22.51 48.92 -15.20
N TYR A 910 22.09 47.87 -15.92
CA TYR A 910 21.91 47.90 -17.36
C TYR A 910 20.42 48.10 -17.67
N ILE A 911 20.05 49.24 -18.27
CA ILE A 911 18.69 49.55 -18.77
C ILE A 911 17.52 49.37 -17.75
N ALA A 912 17.79 49.28 -16.45
CA ALA A 912 16.79 49.00 -15.41
C ALA A 912 15.99 47.72 -15.70
N THR A 913 16.68 46.63 -16.05
CA THR A 913 16.02 45.32 -16.21
C THR A 913 15.67 44.70 -14.86
N GLU A 914 14.51 44.05 -14.80
CA GLU A 914 14.04 43.39 -13.57
C GLU A 914 14.92 42.17 -13.28
N LYS A 915 15.47 42.14 -12.06
CA LYS A 915 16.22 41.03 -11.49
C LYS A 915 15.65 40.67 -10.11
N TYR A 916 16.03 39.51 -9.60
CA TYR A 916 15.50 38.98 -8.34
C TYR A 916 16.63 38.54 -7.41
N THR A 917 16.42 38.70 -6.11
CA THR A 917 17.43 38.44 -5.08
C THR A 917 16.78 38.02 -3.76
N ASN A 918 17.51 37.30 -2.91
CA ASN A 918 17.11 37.07 -1.50
C ASN A 918 17.60 38.19 -0.57
N ASP A 919 18.37 39.16 -1.06
CA ASP A 919 18.86 40.30 -0.28
C ASP A 919 17.79 41.39 -0.16
N SER A 920 17.12 41.43 0.99
CA SER A 920 16.11 42.44 1.31
C SER A 920 16.59 43.89 1.21
N SER A 921 17.90 44.16 1.31
CA SER A 921 18.44 45.52 1.21
C SER A 921 18.37 46.09 -0.21
N LEU A 922 18.22 45.22 -1.21
CA LEU A 922 18.12 45.60 -2.63
C LEU A 922 16.68 45.76 -3.13
N SER A 923 15.67 45.47 -2.29
CA SER A 923 14.25 45.51 -2.67
C SER A 923 13.87 46.85 -3.31
N ASP A 924 13.35 46.79 -4.54
CA ASP A 924 12.93 47.94 -5.38
C ASP A 924 14.02 49.01 -5.56
N THR A 925 15.29 48.65 -5.40
CA THR A 925 16.43 49.55 -5.62
C THR A 925 16.99 49.41 -7.04
N VAL A 926 17.62 50.47 -7.53
CA VAL A 926 18.45 50.43 -8.74
C VAL A 926 19.91 50.31 -8.30
N VAL A 927 20.55 49.19 -8.61
CA VAL A 927 21.96 48.97 -8.28
C VAL A 927 22.82 49.75 -9.27
N SER A 928 23.78 50.54 -8.79
CA SER A 928 24.70 51.32 -9.63
C SER A 928 25.84 50.45 -10.17
N HIS A 929 26.41 50.80 -11.34
CA HIS A 929 27.59 50.12 -11.88
C HIS A 929 28.72 50.07 -10.85
N THR A 930 29.22 48.86 -10.58
CA THR A 930 30.42 48.64 -9.77
C THR A 930 31.46 47.98 -10.66
N ILE A 931 32.45 48.74 -11.15
CA ILE A 931 33.41 48.24 -12.14
C ILE A 931 34.63 47.62 -11.44
N VAL A 932 34.91 46.36 -11.74
CA VAL A 932 36.08 45.61 -11.30
C VAL A 932 36.76 45.07 -12.56
N GLU A 933 38.02 45.44 -12.82
CA GLU A 933 38.81 44.97 -13.97
C GLU A 933 38.15 45.17 -15.36
N GLY A 934 37.42 46.28 -15.54
CA GLY A 934 36.75 46.60 -16.81
C GLY A 934 35.40 45.89 -17.02
N ILE A 935 34.96 45.13 -16.02
CA ILE A 935 33.69 44.42 -16.00
C ILE A 935 32.83 45.02 -14.89
N CYS A 936 31.57 45.33 -15.18
CA CYS A 936 30.62 45.62 -14.11
C CYS A 936 30.36 44.34 -13.30
N SER A 937 30.74 44.30 -12.03
CA SER A 937 30.55 43.14 -11.14
C SER A 937 29.08 42.80 -10.85
N VAL A 938 28.14 43.61 -11.35
CA VAL A 938 26.70 43.47 -11.17
C VAL A 938 26.01 42.99 -12.46
N CYS A 939 26.35 43.56 -13.63
CA CYS A 939 25.70 43.22 -14.91
C CYS A 939 26.62 42.56 -15.94
N ASN A 940 27.89 42.34 -15.60
CA ASN A 940 28.89 41.68 -16.45
C ASN A 940 29.15 42.36 -17.82
N VAL A 941 28.66 43.59 -18.03
CA VAL A 941 28.86 44.36 -19.28
C VAL A 941 30.26 45.00 -19.30
N TYR A 942 30.93 44.87 -20.44
CA TYR A 942 32.23 45.46 -20.76
C TYR A 942 32.08 46.90 -21.26
N ASN A 943 32.87 47.84 -20.73
CA ASN A 943 32.92 49.23 -21.21
C ASN A 943 34.37 49.58 -21.60
N PRO A 944 34.69 49.78 -22.89
CA PRO A 944 35.99 50.32 -23.27
C PRO A 944 35.96 51.84 -23.03
N ASP A 945 36.27 52.26 -21.80
CA ASP A 945 36.43 53.68 -21.45
C ASP A 945 37.59 54.37 -22.22
N ASP A 946 38.41 53.60 -22.94
CA ASP A 946 39.55 54.10 -23.72
C ASP A 946 39.15 54.49 -25.14
N ILE A 947 38.46 55.62 -25.27
CA ILE A 947 38.27 56.32 -26.55
C ILE A 947 39.28 57.47 -26.62
N VAL A 948 40.15 57.46 -27.64
CA VAL A 948 41.11 58.55 -27.92
C VAL A 948 40.73 59.20 -29.24
N ASP A 949 40.45 60.51 -29.23
CA ASP A 949 40.04 61.31 -30.40
C ASP A 949 38.87 60.69 -31.21
N GLY A 950 37.92 60.04 -30.53
CA GLY A 950 36.75 59.39 -31.17
C GLY A 950 37.03 58.00 -31.74
N VAL A 951 38.17 57.38 -31.40
CA VAL A 951 38.57 56.05 -31.87
C VAL A 951 38.76 55.10 -30.67
N TYR A 952 38.08 53.95 -30.72
CA TYR A 952 38.17 52.91 -29.70
C TYR A 952 39.56 52.24 -29.72
N GLN A 953 40.18 52.10 -28.55
CA GLN A 953 41.46 51.40 -28.39
C GLN A 953 41.20 49.93 -28.02
N ILE A 954 41.64 48.99 -28.86
CA ILE A 954 41.36 47.56 -28.70
C ILE A 954 42.67 46.81 -28.43
N GLY A 955 42.88 46.39 -27.19
CA GLY A 955 44.05 45.63 -26.73
C GLY A 955 43.75 44.22 -26.22
N THR A 956 42.48 43.83 -26.16
CA THR A 956 42.02 42.50 -25.67
C THR A 956 40.94 41.92 -26.57
N LYS A 957 40.74 40.60 -26.51
CA LYS A 957 39.72 39.91 -27.30
C LYS A 957 38.32 40.35 -26.90
N GLU A 958 38.07 40.59 -25.61
CA GLU A 958 36.80 41.05 -25.07
C GLU A 958 36.40 42.42 -25.64
N GLN A 959 37.37 43.35 -25.74
CA GLN A 959 37.17 44.65 -26.40
C GLN A 959 36.79 44.49 -27.87
N LEU A 960 37.41 43.53 -28.57
CA LEU A 960 37.15 43.29 -29.98
C LEU A 960 35.76 42.67 -30.21
N PHE A 961 35.33 41.73 -29.36
CA PHE A 961 33.96 41.19 -29.35
C PHE A 961 32.91 42.26 -29.07
N TRP A 962 33.18 43.13 -28.08
CA TRP A 962 32.31 44.26 -27.79
C TRP A 962 32.19 45.20 -28.99
N PHE A 963 33.32 45.56 -29.61
CA PHE A 963 33.34 46.46 -30.75
C PHE A 963 32.53 45.91 -31.92
N ALA A 964 32.66 44.62 -32.20
CA ALA A 964 31.86 43.94 -33.22
C ALA A 964 30.36 44.05 -32.92
N ASN A 965 29.93 43.81 -31.69
CA ASN A 965 28.54 43.94 -31.28
C ASN A 965 28.05 45.41 -31.34
N HIS A 966 28.87 46.36 -30.90
CA HIS A 966 28.55 47.78 -30.91
C HIS A 966 28.32 48.30 -32.33
N VAL A 967 29.18 47.90 -33.28
CA VAL A 967 28.98 48.18 -34.70
C VAL A 967 27.68 47.56 -35.20
N ASN A 968 27.42 46.30 -34.86
CA ASN A 968 26.27 45.55 -35.37
C ASN A 968 24.92 46.00 -34.79
N THR A 969 24.89 46.69 -33.64
CA THR A 969 23.64 47.04 -32.94
C THR A 969 23.41 48.53 -32.78
N ALA A 970 24.46 49.35 -32.66
CA ALA A 970 24.34 50.72 -32.20
C ALA A 970 24.98 51.76 -33.14
N ASP A 971 26.27 51.61 -33.47
CA ASP A 971 27.02 52.61 -34.23
C ASP A 971 27.85 52.00 -35.36
N ARG A 972 27.26 52.04 -36.56
CA ARG A 972 27.86 51.53 -37.79
C ARG A 972 29.05 52.39 -38.29
N THR A 973 29.26 53.58 -37.73
CA THR A 973 30.34 54.52 -38.08
C THR A 973 31.53 54.48 -37.10
N ALA A 974 31.42 53.67 -36.05
CA ALA A 974 32.45 53.52 -35.03
C ALA A 974 33.81 53.15 -35.63
N SER A 975 34.88 53.78 -35.14
CA SER A 975 36.25 53.54 -35.59
C SER A 975 37.09 52.95 -34.45
N ALA A 976 37.98 52.02 -34.77
CA ALA A 976 38.82 51.34 -33.80
C ALA A 976 40.26 51.19 -34.30
N VAL A 977 41.19 51.18 -33.36
CA VAL A 977 42.59 50.79 -33.57
C VAL A 977 42.95 49.61 -32.68
N LEU A 978 43.73 48.67 -33.20
CA LEU A 978 44.36 47.66 -32.35
C LEU A 978 45.58 48.29 -31.66
N VAL A 979 45.75 48.02 -30.37
CA VAL A 979 46.91 48.44 -29.56
C VAL A 979 47.73 47.25 -29.05
N ALA A 980 47.28 46.03 -29.32
CA ALA A 980 47.97 44.77 -29.04
C ALA A 980 47.58 43.70 -30.07
N ASP A 981 48.35 42.62 -30.14
CA ASP A 981 47.95 41.41 -30.85
C ASP A 981 46.78 40.75 -30.09
N ILE A 982 45.81 40.20 -30.83
CA ILE A 982 44.56 39.68 -30.28
C ILE A 982 44.42 38.19 -30.64
N ASP A 983 44.21 37.34 -29.64
CA ASP A 983 43.80 35.94 -29.85
C ASP A 983 42.31 35.77 -29.52
N LEU A 984 41.52 35.39 -30.52
CA LEU A 984 40.07 35.13 -30.39
C LEU A 984 39.77 33.72 -29.87
N GLU A 985 40.80 32.87 -29.69
CA GLU A 985 40.70 31.54 -29.08
C GLU A 985 39.74 30.56 -29.77
N ASN A 986 39.39 30.80 -31.04
CA ASN A 986 38.41 30.02 -31.81
C ASN A 986 36.99 30.09 -31.24
N ILE A 987 36.69 31.13 -30.46
CA ILE A 987 35.32 31.42 -30.02
C ILE A 987 34.52 31.84 -31.27
N PRO A 988 33.26 31.36 -31.44
CA PRO A 988 32.41 31.74 -32.57
C PRO A 988 32.33 33.25 -32.77
N TRP A 989 32.78 33.70 -33.93
CA TRP A 989 32.88 35.10 -34.30
C TRP A 989 31.65 35.56 -35.08
N THR A 990 31.03 36.64 -34.60
CA THR A 990 30.02 37.37 -35.39
C THR A 990 30.73 38.44 -36.23
N PRO A 991 30.62 38.41 -37.57
CA PRO A 991 31.31 39.37 -38.43
C PRO A 991 31.01 40.84 -38.08
N ILE A 992 32.02 41.70 -38.15
CA ILE A 992 31.83 43.15 -37.96
C ILE A 992 31.10 43.70 -39.18
N GLY A 993 29.96 44.34 -38.95
CA GLY A 993 29.12 44.87 -40.01
C GLY A 993 28.19 43.80 -40.60
N SER A 994 26.90 43.93 -40.35
CA SER A 994 25.87 43.02 -40.86
C SER A 994 25.51 43.32 -42.32
N THR A 995 25.02 42.32 -43.06
CA THR A 995 24.63 42.46 -44.48
C THR A 995 23.17 42.90 -44.66
N GLY A 996 22.87 43.81 -45.60
CA GLY A 996 21.50 44.20 -46.01
C GLY A 996 21.14 45.70 -45.88
N GLU A 997 20.04 46.15 -46.52
CA GLU A 997 19.68 47.58 -46.60
C GLU A 997 19.35 48.23 -45.24
N ASN A 998 18.67 47.49 -44.36
CA ASN A 998 18.33 47.92 -43.00
C ASN A 998 19.33 47.45 -41.95
N SER A 999 20.49 46.94 -42.37
CA SER A 999 21.50 46.38 -41.49
C SER A 999 22.58 47.40 -41.12
N ASN A 1000 23.27 47.15 -39.99
CA ASN A 1000 24.40 47.95 -39.56
C ASN A 1000 25.71 47.50 -40.25
N ASN A 1001 25.86 47.82 -41.54
CA ASN A 1001 27.12 47.65 -42.28
C ASN A 1001 28.25 48.54 -41.74
N PHE A 1002 29.49 48.07 -41.79
CA PHE A 1002 30.62 48.82 -41.24
C PHE A 1002 31.02 49.99 -42.14
N ARG A 1003 31.10 51.20 -41.57
CA ARG A 1003 31.45 52.45 -42.27
C ARG A 1003 32.60 53.24 -41.65
N GLY A 1004 33.11 52.79 -40.50
CA GLY A 1004 34.20 53.46 -39.80
C GLY A 1004 35.59 53.10 -40.34
N VAL A 1005 36.61 53.43 -39.55
CA VAL A 1005 38.01 53.02 -39.79
C VAL A 1005 38.38 51.93 -38.80
N PHE A 1006 38.79 50.77 -39.30
CA PHE A 1006 39.45 49.73 -38.52
C PHE A 1006 40.92 49.67 -38.93
N ASP A 1007 41.81 50.12 -38.05
CA ASP A 1007 43.26 50.15 -38.28
C ASP A 1007 43.96 49.23 -37.30
N GLY A 1008 44.44 48.09 -37.79
CA GLY A 1008 45.12 47.12 -36.95
C GLY A 1008 46.54 47.54 -36.54
N GLN A 1009 47.08 48.66 -37.04
CA GLN A 1009 48.42 49.15 -36.71
C GLN A 1009 49.56 48.11 -36.88
N ASN A 1010 49.37 47.15 -37.78
CA ASN A 1010 50.21 45.98 -38.05
C ASN A 1010 50.19 44.88 -36.98
N HIS A 1011 49.23 44.91 -36.05
CA HIS A 1011 48.99 43.83 -35.11
C HIS A 1011 48.40 42.58 -35.78
N THR A 1012 48.50 41.47 -35.06
CA THR A 1012 48.03 40.15 -35.51
C THR A 1012 46.73 39.77 -34.79
N ILE A 1013 45.77 39.24 -35.53
CA ILE A 1013 44.57 38.58 -35.00
C ILE A 1013 44.68 37.07 -35.26
N THR A 1014 44.62 36.27 -34.21
CA THR A 1014 44.61 34.79 -34.29
C THR A 1014 43.31 34.19 -33.79
N GLY A 1015 43.07 32.92 -34.11
CA GLY A 1015 41.93 32.18 -33.57
C GLY A 1015 40.56 32.63 -34.12
N LEU A 1016 40.51 33.28 -35.29
CA LEU A 1016 39.21 33.59 -35.90
C LEU A 1016 38.46 32.28 -36.23
N TYR A 1017 37.24 32.12 -35.73
CA TYR A 1017 36.36 31.01 -36.09
C TYR A 1017 34.97 31.53 -36.43
N VAL A 1018 34.60 31.51 -37.71
CA VAL A 1018 33.26 31.90 -38.17
C VAL A 1018 32.52 30.66 -38.63
N GLU A 1019 31.34 30.38 -38.08
CA GLU A 1019 30.50 29.27 -38.52
C GLU A 1019 29.08 29.78 -38.79
N GLY A 1020 28.51 29.50 -39.97
CA GLY A 1020 27.17 29.98 -40.25
C GLY A 1020 26.65 29.79 -41.67
N GLY A 1021 25.51 30.44 -41.91
CA GLY A 1021 24.65 30.21 -43.07
C GLY A 1021 24.02 31.47 -43.67
N ARG A 1022 24.53 32.66 -43.30
CA ARG A 1022 24.05 33.95 -43.80
C ARG A 1022 25.00 34.47 -44.89
N ALA A 1023 24.49 35.27 -45.82
CA ALA A 1023 25.35 35.93 -46.80
C ALA A 1023 26.34 36.86 -46.08
N GLY A 1024 27.57 36.98 -46.59
CA GLY A 1024 28.61 37.86 -46.03
C GLY A 1024 29.29 37.29 -44.79
N LEU A 1025 29.72 36.02 -44.84
CA LEU A 1025 30.62 35.47 -43.84
C LEU A 1025 32.05 36.03 -44.04
N GLY A 1026 32.77 36.24 -42.94
CA GLY A 1026 34.15 36.75 -42.88
C GLY A 1026 34.48 37.37 -41.52
N PHE A 1027 35.68 37.94 -41.36
CA PHE A 1027 35.99 38.77 -40.18
C PHE A 1027 35.10 40.03 -40.14
N PHE A 1028 34.88 40.63 -41.31
CA PHE A 1028 33.84 41.62 -41.57
C PHE A 1028 32.75 41.01 -42.45
N GLY A 1029 31.49 41.34 -42.18
CA GLY A 1029 30.37 40.87 -42.99
C GLY A 1029 30.16 41.75 -44.21
N GLU A 1030 29.93 43.04 -43.98
CA GLU A 1030 29.80 44.04 -45.03
C GLU A 1030 30.49 45.36 -44.66
N VAL A 1031 31.33 45.87 -45.57
CA VAL A 1031 32.01 47.17 -45.44
C VAL A 1031 31.49 48.12 -46.52
N ARG A 1032 30.94 49.27 -46.13
CA ARG A 1032 30.48 50.34 -47.04
C ARG A 1032 31.11 51.66 -46.63
N THR A 1033 31.75 52.39 -47.55
CA THR A 1033 32.45 53.66 -47.26
C THR A 1033 33.53 53.60 -46.16
N GLY A 1034 33.76 52.41 -45.57
CA GLY A 1034 34.70 52.18 -44.48
C GLY A 1034 36.10 51.88 -44.96
N THR A 1035 37.06 52.03 -44.05
CA THR A 1035 38.47 51.72 -44.27
C THR A 1035 38.90 50.59 -43.34
N VAL A 1036 39.42 49.51 -43.91
CA VAL A 1036 39.94 48.36 -43.14
C VAL A 1036 41.41 48.17 -43.53
N LYS A 1037 42.35 48.30 -42.58
CA LYS A 1037 43.77 48.32 -42.92
C LYS A 1037 44.72 47.83 -41.83
N ASN A 1038 45.94 47.48 -42.25
CA ASN A 1038 47.12 47.24 -41.42
C ASN A 1038 46.98 46.10 -40.38
N PHE A 1039 46.68 44.87 -40.79
CA PHE A 1039 46.76 43.72 -39.88
C PHE A 1039 47.05 42.40 -40.59
N THR A 1040 47.52 41.43 -39.81
CA THR A 1040 47.60 40.02 -40.23
C THR A 1040 46.51 39.22 -39.51
N ILE A 1041 45.82 38.31 -40.21
CA ILE A 1041 44.74 37.52 -39.62
C ILE A 1041 44.86 36.02 -39.93
N TYR A 1042 44.61 35.19 -38.90
CA TYR A 1042 44.62 33.72 -38.94
C TYR A 1042 43.29 33.15 -38.44
N GLY A 1043 42.76 32.14 -39.12
CA GLY A 1043 41.57 31.43 -38.65
C GLY A 1043 40.86 30.61 -39.71
N GLU A 1044 39.60 30.29 -39.44
CA GLU A 1044 38.74 29.47 -40.26
C GLU A 1044 37.33 30.08 -40.42
N VAL A 1045 36.78 29.98 -41.62
CA VAL A 1045 35.39 30.28 -41.95
C VAL A 1045 34.73 29.01 -42.46
N VAL A 1046 33.73 28.51 -41.74
CA VAL A 1046 32.98 27.29 -42.01
C VAL A 1046 31.58 27.63 -42.51
N VAL A 1047 31.23 27.13 -43.69
CA VAL A 1047 29.94 27.38 -44.35
C VAL A 1047 29.05 26.14 -44.22
N ASN A 1048 27.99 26.24 -43.41
CA ASN A 1048 27.13 25.10 -43.06
C ASN A 1048 25.76 25.11 -43.75
N THR A 1049 25.32 26.23 -44.34
CA THR A 1049 24.11 26.28 -45.20
C THR A 1049 24.37 26.96 -46.54
N GLU A 1050 23.39 26.88 -47.44
CA GLU A 1050 23.41 27.59 -48.73
C GLU A 1050 23.57 29.10 -48.52
N VAL A 1051 24.56 29.71 -49.19
CA VAL A 1051 24.89 31.14 -49.04
C VAL A 1051 25.30 31.77 -50.37
N ASN A 1052 24.94 33.03 -50.58
CA ASN A 1052 25.19 33.72 -51.84
C ASN A 1052 26.67 34.09 -52.07
N TYR A 1053 27.36 34.58 -51.04
CA TYR A 1053 28.77 34.97 -51.12
C TYR A 1053 29.49 34.85 -49.77
N VAL A 1054 30.76 34.45 -49.81
CA VAL A 1054 31.62 34.17 -48.65
C VAL A 1054 33.03 34.73 -48.87
N GLY A 1055 33.58 35.42 -47.87
CA GLY A 1055 34.95 35.93 -47.86
C GLY A 1055 35.71 35.51 -46.60
N GLY A 1056 37.02 35.25 -46.71
CA GLY A 1056 37.83 34.95 -45.52
C GLY A 1056 38.00 36.16 -44.59
N VAL A 1057 38.22 37.35 -45.17
CA VAL A 1057 38.39 38.60 -44.40
C VAL A 1057 37.13 39.46 -44.47
N ILE A 1058 36.55 39.62 -45.66
CA ILE A 1058 35.41 40.49 -45.88
C ILE A 1058 34.37 39.75 -46.73
N GLY A 1059 33.16 39.60 -46.20
CA GLY A 1059 32.06 39.00 -46.94
C GLY A 1059 31.71 39.78 -48.22
N SER A 1060 31.46 41.09 -48.09
CA SER A 1060 31.14 41.99 -49.21
C SER A 1060 31.62 43.43 -49.01
N THR A 1061 31.98 44.10 -50.11
CA THR A 1061 32.28 45.55 -50.12
C THR A 1061 31.13 46.43 -50.63
N CYS A 1062 29.92 45.84 -50.82
CA CYS A 1062 28.56 46.44 -50.73
C CYS A 1062 27.45 45.53 -51.33
N GLY A 1063 26.22 45.56 -50.76
CA GLY A 1063 25.08 44.66 -51.00
C GLY A 1063 23.98 45.11 -52.01
N LEU A 1064 23.02 44.20 -52.27
CA LEU A 1064 22.32 43.90 -53.54
C LEU A 1064 21.21 44.84 -54.09
N ASN A 1065 21.11 44.84 -55.43
CA ASN A 1065 19.93 45.02 -56.31
C ASN A 1065 18.71 45.77 -55.76
N GLY A 1066 18.69 47.09 -55.97
CA GLY A 1066 17.49 47.92 -55.88
C GLY A 1066 17.69 49.18 -56.72
N SER A 1067 16.67 49.58 -57.48
CA SER A 1067 16.68 50.72 -58.42
C SER A 1067 16.71 52.11 -57.75
N ASP A 1068 17.15 52.21 -56.49
CA ASP A 1068 17.12 53.46 -55.74
C ASP A 1068 18.42 54.26 -55.90
N HIS A 1069 18.35 55.27 -56.76
CA HIS A 1069 19.39 56.26 -57.05
C HIS A 1069 19.58 57.30 -55.91
N GLY A 1070 19.64 56.87 -54.65
CA GLY A 1070 19.40 57.77 -53.50
C GLY A 1070 20.40 57.81 -52.35
N LEU A 1071 21.33 56.86 -52.20
CA LEU A 1071 22.23 56.80 -51.04
C LEU A 1071 23.67 56.48 -51.48
N GLU A 1072 24.62 57.28 -51.01
CA GLU A 1072 26.05 57.33 -51.34
C GLU A 1072 26.65 56.01 -51.90
N HIS A 1073 26.88 56.00 -53.21
CA HIS A 1073 27.43 54.89 -54.01
C HIS A 1073 28.95 54.71 -53.86
N ASN A 1074 29.51 54.86 -52.65
CA ASN A 1074 30.96 54.79 -52.42
C ASN A 1074 31.35 53.40 -51.88
N GLY A 1075 32.37 52.76 -52.49
CA GLY A 1075 32.85 51.43 -52.08
C GLY A 1075 33.76 51.46 -50.83
N ALA A 1076 34.47 50.36 -50.57
CA ALA A 1076 35.36 50.23 -49.41
C ALA A 1076 36.83 50.50 -49.78
N THR A 1077 37.63 50.95 -48.80
CA THR A 1077 39.10 51.03 -48.93
C THR A 1077 39.76 49.96 -48.05
N ILE A 1078 40.53 49.06 -48.68
CA ILE A 1078 41.11 47.89 -48.04
C ILE A 1078 42.61 47.85 -48.31
N GLN A 1079 43.44 47.96 -47.27
CA GLN A 1079 44.87 48.22 -47.46
C GLN A 1079 45.76 47.46 -46.48
N ASN A 1080 46.89 46.91 -46.95
CA ASN A 1080 47.95 46.36 -46.10
C ASN A 1080 47.45 45.23 -45.16
N ILE A 1081 46.72 44.26 -45.70
CA ILE A 1081 46.21 43.11 -44.92
C ILE A 1081 46.76 41.81 -45.48
N THR A 1082 47.31 40.98 -44.59
CA THR A 1082 47.73 39.61 -44.92
C THR A 1082 46.79 38.62 -44.25
N SER A 1083 46.14 37.77 -45.04
CA SER A 1083 45.19 36.77 -44.56
C SER A 1083 45.69 35.35 -44.74
N TYR A 1084 45.67 34.58 -43.66
CA TYR A 1084 45.87 33.14 -43.61
C TYR A 1084 44.56 32.39 -43.28
N VAL A 1085 43.41 33.04 -43.50
CA VAL A 1085 42.11 32.47 -43.18
C VAL A 1085 41.75 31.37 -44.18
N ASN A 1086 41.43 30.19 -43.65
CA ASN A 1086 40.92 29.05 -44.41
C ASN A 1086 39.40 29.11 -44.52
N LEU A 1087 38.85 28.62 -45.63
CA LEU A 1087 37.42 28.52 -45.87
C LEU A 1087 37.06 27.06 -46.10
N THR A 1088 36.09 26.53 -45.34
CA THR A 1088 35.65 25.14 -45.41
C THR A 1088 34.15 25.07 -45.70
N ALA A 1089 33.73 24.30 -46.71
CA ALA A 1089 32.31 24.03 -46.96
C ALA A 1089 31.86 22.74 -46.26
N LYS A 1090 30.69 22.77 -45.61
CA LYS A 1090 29.98 21.58 -45.09
C LYS A 1090 28.61 21.35 -45.76
N THR A 1091 28.29 22.10 -46.80
CA THR A 1091 27.00 22.04 -47.50
C THR A 1091 27.10 22.40 -48.97
N HIS A 1092 26.14 21.95 -49.77
CA HIS A 1092 26.02 22.34 -51.17
C HIS A 1092 25.35 23.71 -51.33
N GLY A 1093 25.62 24.41 -52.43
CA GLY A 1093 24.90 25.65 -52.77
C GLY A 1093 25.63 26.95 -52.44
N ILE A 1094 26.96 26.90 -52.31
CA ILE A 1094 27.72 28.13 -52.09
C ILE A 1094 27.79 28.88 -53.41
N GLY A 1095 27.23 30.09 -53.49
CA GLY A 1095 27.21 30.91 -54.69
C GLY A 1095 28.62 31.31 -55.14
N MET A 1096 29.20 32.33 -54.50
CA MET A 1096 30.50 32.92 -54.87
C MET A 1096 31.47 32.90 -53.69
N VAL A 1097 32.67 32.38 -53.91
CA VAL A 1097 33.69 32.27 -52.85
C VAL A 1097 34.92 33.07 -53.22
N GLY A 1098 35.35 33.96 -52.32
CA GLY A 1098 36.66 34.60 -52.37
C GLY A 1098 37.47 34.27 -51.14
N GLY A 1099 38.69 33.79 -51.29
CA GLY A 1099 39.56 33.54 -50.14
C GLY A 1099 39.83 34.80 -49.30
N PHE A 1100 39.80 35.98 -49.92
CA PHE A 1100 39.95 37.27 -49.26
C PHE A 1100 38.62 38.04 -49.17
N ILE A 1101 38.01 38.35 -50.33
CA ILE A 1101 36.70 39.04 -50.42
C ILE A 1101 35.71 38.20 -51.24
N GLY A 1102 34.54 37.92 -50.67
CA GLY A 1102 33.49 37.16 -51.36
C GLY A 1102 32.88 37.90 -52.54
N TYR A 1103 32.45 39.14 -52.31
CA TYR A 1103 31.74 39.95 -53.31
C TYR A 1103 32.22 41.41 -53.33
N ALA A 1104 32.80 41.84 -54.45
CA ALA A 1104 33.32 43.20 -54.62
C ALA A 1104 32.39 44.05 -55.50
N ASN A 1105 32.07 45.26 -55.06
CA ASN A 1105 31.05 46.10 -55.71
C ASN A 1105 31.33 47.62 -55.49
N HIS A 1106 30.64 48.51 -56.22
CA HIS A 1106 30.81 49.97 -56.25
C HIS A 1106 32.27 50.42 -56.42
N GLU A 1107 32.65 51.64 -56.00
CA GLU A 1107 34.02 52.19 -56.06
C GLU A 1107 34.93 51.59 -54.97
N THR A 1108 35.28 50.32 -55.09
CA THR A 1108 36.13 49.60 -54.11
C THR A 1108 37.61 49.66 -54.49
N LEU A 1109 38.46 50.01 -53.53
CA LEU A 1109 39.93 50.04 -53.65
C LEU A 1109 40.57 48.99 -52.74
N ILE A 1110 41.32 48.07 -53.34
CA ILE A 1110 42.05 47.02 -52.63
C ILE A 1110 43.54 47.13 -52.96
N GLU A 1111 44.38 47.34 -51.94
CA GLU A 1111 45.81 47.57 -52.13
C GLU A 1111 46.69 46.81 -51.16
N ASN A 1112 47.86 46.36 -51.63
CA ASN A 1112 48.90 45.78 -50.79
C ASN A 1112 48.39 44.66 -49.88
N CYS A 1113 47.43 43.87 -50.35
CA CYS A 1113 46.81 42.80 -49.59
C CYS A 1113 47.24 41.43 -50.13
N SER A 1114 47.36 40.43 -49.24
CA SER A 1114 47.68 39.07 -49.64
C SER A 1114 46.79 38.02 -48.98
N TRP A 1115 46.53 36.94 -49.71
CA TRP A 1115 45.82 35.77 -49.21
C TRP A 1115 46.67 34.51 -49.36
N HIS A 1116 46.76 33.73 -48.28
CA HIS A 1116 47.58 32.52 -48.15
C HIS A 1116 46.78 31.30 -47.68
N GLY A 1117 45.47 31.44 -47.45
CA GLY A 1117 44.64 30.37 -46.91
C GLY A 1117 44.32 29.27 -47.92
N THR A 1118 43.50 28.31 -47.49
CA THR A 1118 42.91 27.29 -48.38
C THR A 1118 41.40 27.48 -48.42
N PHE A 1119 40.81 27.44 -49.62
CA PHE A 1119 39.40 27.17 -49.77
C PHE A 1119 39.20 25.69 -50.08
N ASP A 1120 38.52 24.95 -49.20
CA ASP A 1120 38.21 23.53 -49.36
C ASP A 1120 36.70 23.28 -49.37
N ALA A 1121 36.15 23.04 -50.56
CA ALA A 1121 34.75 22.67 -50.70
C ALA A 1121 34.53 21.16 -50.51
N GLY A 1122 35.58 20.34 -50.36
CA GLY A 1122 35.47 18.88 -50.26
C GLY A 1122 34.64 18.26 -51.39
N ILE A 1123 33.59 17.50 -51.00
CA ILE A 1123 32.59 16.92 -51.92
C ILE A 1123 31.46 17.89 -52.27
N TYR A 1124 31.40 19.03 -51.60
CA TYR A 1124 30.34 20.01 -51.77
C TYR A 1124 30.55 20.87 -53.02
N ARG A 1125 29.45 21.43 -53.54
CA ARG A 1125 29.43 22.13 -54.84
C ARG A 1125 29.43 23.65 -54.63
N VAL A 1126 30.14 24.36 -55.50
CA VAL A 1126 30.07 25.83 -55.65
C VAL A 1126 29.21 26.15 -56.87
N ASP A 1127 28.15 26.93 -56.71
CA ASP A 1127 27.07 27.10 -57.69
C ASP A 1127 27.26 28.29 -58.64
N SER A 1128 28.19 29.22 -58.39
CA SER A 1128 28.42 30.37 -59.30
C SER A 1128 29.89 30.67 -59.62
N GLY A 1129 30.82 30.51 -58.68
CA GLY A 1129 32.24 30.65 -58.98
C GLY A 1129 33.16 30.72 -57.75
N ALA A 1130 34.44 30.39 -57.95
CA ALA A 1130 35.45 30.39 -56.90
C ALA A 1130 36.70 31.16 -57.33
N GLY A 1131 37.08 32.17 -56.54
CA GLY A 1131 38.26 32.99 -56.73
C GLY A 1131 39.19 32.95 -55.53
N GLY A 1132 40.50 32.82 -55.74
CA GLY A 1132 41.43 32.74 -54.61
C GLY A 1132 41.49 34.04 -53.81
N PHE A 1133 41.49 35.18 -54.48
CA PHE A 1133 41.44 36.50 -53.84
C PHE A 1133 40.02 37.06 -53.78
N ILE A 1134 39.34 37.15 -54.93
CA ILE A 1134 38.00 37.75 -55.07
C ILE A 1134 37.02 36.74 -55.65
N GLY A 1135 35.86 36.56 -55.03
CA GLY A 1135 34.81 35.69 -55.56
C GLY A 1135 34.15 36.25 -56.84
N ARG A 1136 33.52 37.41 -56.76
CA ARG A 1136 32.90 38.07 -57.94
C ARG A 1136 32.93 39.60 -57.84
N ILE A 1137 32.98 40.24 -59.01
CA ILE A 1137 32.75 41.68 -59.17
C ILE A 1137 31.32 41.94 -59.71
N TYR A 1138 30.61 42.93 -59.15
CA TYR A 1138 29.26 43.30 -59.60
C TYR A 1138 29.25 44.00 -60.98
N ASP A 1139 28.15 43.84 -61.72
CA ASP A 1139 28.01 44.27 -63.12
C ASP A 1139 27.99 45.78 -63.37
N SER A 1140 28.05 46.62 -62.36
CA SER A 1140 28.20 48.07 -62.56
C SER A 1140 29.19 48.68 -61.56
N ALA A 1141 30.11 47.87 -61.06
CA ALA A 1141 31.10 48.29 -60.07
C ALA A 1141 32.38 48.85 -60.73
N ASN A 1142 33.11 49.69 -59.97
CA ASN A 1142 34.43 50.18 -60.31
C ASN A 1142 35.43 49.67 -59.25
N VAL A 1143 36.07 48.55 -59.53
CA VAL A 1143 36.94 47.87 -58.56
C VAL A 1143 38.38 47.99 -59.01
N THR A 1144 39.20 48.65 -58.19
CA THR A 1144 40.65 48.76 -58.40
C THR A 1144 41.39 47.84 -57.42
N ILE A 1145 42.16 46.91 -57.96
CA ILE A 1145 43.00 45.99 -57.19
C ILE A 1145 44.45 46.21 -57.60
N ARG A 1146 45.30 46.62 -56.65
CA ARG A 1146 46.71 46.85 -56.94
C ARG A 1146 47.67 46.33 -55.90
N ASN A 1147 48.85 45.89 -56.35
CA ASN A 1147 49.90 45.34 -55.50
C ASN A 1147 49.42 44.18 -54.59
N CYS A 1148 48.46 43.39 -55.05
CA CYS A 1148 47.88 42.31 -54.25
C CYS A 1148 48.35 40.93 -54.71
N ALA A 1149 48.36 39.95 -53.81
CA ALA A 1149 48.83 38.60 -54.12
C ALA A 1149 47.97 37.47 -53.55
N ALA A 1150 47.68 36.46 -54.37
CA ALA A 1150 46.98 35.25 -53.96
C ALA A 1150 47.93 34.05 -54.05
N TYR A 1151 48.32 33.50 -52.90
CA TYR A 1151 49.21 32.36 -52.75
C TYR A 1151 48.50 31.07 -52.30
N GLY A 1152 47.24 31.18 -51.91
CA GLY A 1152 46.48 30.09 -51.32
C GLY A 1152 46.02 29.00 -52.30
N THR A 1153 45.42 27.95 -51.75
CA THR A 1153 44.94 26.79 -52.52
C THR A 1153 43.43 26.81 -52.65
N ILE A 1154 42.91 26.50 -53.84
CA ILE A 1154 41.47 26.33 -54.10
C ILE A 1154 41.20 24.86 -54.39
N LYS A 1155 40.33 24.22 -53.59
CA LYS A 1155 39.89 22.83 -53.78
C LYS A 1155 38.38 22.80 -53.94
N THR A 1156 37.89 22.39 -55.11
CA THR A 1156 36.46 22.36 -55.39
C THR A 1156 36.06 21.23 -56.36
N SER A 1157 34.79 20.83 -56.31
CA SER A 1157 34.18 19.76 -57.12
C SER A 1157 33.00 20.31 -57.93
N TYR A 1158 32.80 19.82 -59.17
CA TYR A 1158 31.67 20.22 -60.03
C TYR A 1158 30.73 19.05 -60.41
N LYS A 1159 29.43 19.34 -60.54
CA LYS A 1159 28.40 18.49 -61.16
C LYS A 1159 27.37 19.36 -61.91
N SER A 1160 27.15 19.08 -63.19
CA SER A 1160 26.26 19.84 -64.09
C SER A 1160 24.76 19.76 -63.71
N GLY A 1161 24.04 20.88 -63.89
CA GLY A 1161 22.59 20.88 -64.17
C GLY A 1161 21.60 20.90 -63.01
N THR A 1162 21.91 21.48 -61.84
CA THR A 1162 20.98 21.40 -60.68
C THR A 1162 20.59 22.68 -59.96
N PHE A 1163 20.98 23.88 -60.41
CA PHE A 1163 20.38 25.12 -59.92
C PHE A 1163 20.56 26.28 -60.93
N ASN A 1164 19.68 27.29 -60.88
CA ASN A 1164 19.68 28.59 -61.59
C ASN A 1164 19.89 28.69 -63.13
N ASN A 1165 19.82 27.60 -63.92
CA ASN A 1165 19.85 27.62 -65.39
C ASN A 1165 21.09 28.32 -66.03
N GLN A 1166 22.16 28.54 -65.26
CA GLN A 1166 23.44 29.03 -65.79
C GLN A 1166 24.30 27.81 -66.17
N ASN A 1167 24.60 27.65 -67.46
CA ASN A 1167 25.37 26.50 -67.97
C ASN A 1167 26.89 26.59 -67.71
N THR A 1168 27.36 27.56 -66.91
CA THR A 1168 28.78 27.96 -66.86
C THR A 1168 29.22 28.36 -65.46
N ILE A 1169 30.28 27.71 -64.94
CA ILE A 1169 30.97 28.10 -63.70
C ILE A 1169 32.30 28.76 -64.02
N TYR A 1170 32.65 29.81 -63.26
CA TYR A 1170 33.92 30.53 -63.36
C TYR A 1170 34.82 30.18 -62.18
N ILE A 1171 35.99 29.60 -62.46
CA ILE A 1171 37.02 29.31 -61.47
C ILE A 1171 38.25 30.10 -61.85
N GLY A 1172 38.74 30.95 -60.94
CA GLY A 1172 40.01 31.61 -61.18
C GLY A 1172 40.92 31.76 -59.98
N GLY A 1173 42.22 31.73 -60.27
CA GLY A 1173 43.25 31.72 -59.24
C GLY A 1173 43.24 32.97 -58.37
N PHE A 1174 43.07 34.14 -58.98
CA PHE A 1174 43.02 35.43 -58.30
C PHE A 1174 41.58 35.94 -58.15
N LEU A 1175 40.82 36.00 -59.23
CA LEU A 1175 39.42 36.44 -59.28
C LEU A 1175 38.61 35.31 -59.93
N SER A 1176 37.31 35.14 -59.62
CA SER A 1176 36.48 34.18 -60.39
C SER A 1176 35.82 34.83 -61.62
N TYR A 1177 35.00 35.87 -61.45
CA TYR A 1177 34.23 36.47 -62.55
C TYR A 1177 34.10 38.00 -62.46
N SER A 1178 34.37 38.69 -63.58
CA SER A 1178 34.06 40.09 -63.83
C SER A 1178 33.16 40.23 -65.07
N PRO A 1179 31.91 40.69 -64.91
CA PRO A 1179 30.95 40.85 -66.00
C PRO A 1179 31.20 42.12 -66.85
N ALA A 1180 30.40 42.31 -67.90
CA ALA A 1180 30.67 43.25 -68.99
C ALA A 1180 30.37 44.72 -68.65
N GLY A 1181 29.58 45.00 -67.62
CA GLY A 1181 29.37 46.36 -67.13
C GLY A 1181 30.33 46.77 -66.01
N ALA A 1182 31.21 45.87 -65.53
CA ALA A 1182 32.19 46.18 -64.49
C ALA A 1182 33.41 46.91 -65.04
N GLN A 1183 33.85 47.97 -64.36
CA GLN A 1183 35.11 48.67 -64.61
C GLN A 1183 36.19 48.14 -63.67
N THR A 1184 36.79 47.01 -64.05
CA THR A 1184 37.85 46.38 -63.25
C THR A 1184 39.24 46.88 -63.65
N VAL A 1185 40.03 47.31 -62.66
CA VAL A 1185 41.45 47.69 -62.81
C VAL A 1185 42.32 46.73 -62.02
N LEU A 1186 43.26 46.06 -62.68
CA LEU A 1186 44.26 45.19 -62.06
C LEU A 1186 45.66 45.75 -62.31
N GLU A 1187 46.39 46.13 -61.26
CA GLU A 1187 47.77 46.65 -61.38
C GLU A 1187 48.73 45.92 -60.44
N ASN A 1188 49.84 45.40 -60.95
CA ASN A 1188 50.90 44.78 -60.13
C ASN A 1188 50.42 43.62 -59.24
N ASN A 1189 49.49 42.80 -59.73
CA ASN A 1189 48.93 41.69 -58.95
C ASN A 1189 49.64 40.36 -59.26
N LEU A 1190 49.68 39.46 -58.28
CA LEU A 1190 50.30 38.14 -58.44
C LEU A 1190 49.31 37.04 -58.05
N TRP A 1191 49.16 36.03 -58.89
CA TRP A 1191 48.65 34.73 -58.49
C TRP A 1191 49.79 33.71 -58.47
N ALA A 1192 49.98 33.07 -57.33
CA ALA A 1192 51.00 32.04 -57.12
C ALA A 1192 50.46 30.89 -56.25
N GLY A 1193 49.15 30.65 -56.34
CA GLY A 1193 48.46 29.57 -55.64
C GLY A 1193 48.28 28.31 -56.49
N GLU A 1194 47.51 27.37 -55.96
CA GLU A 1194 47.20 26.09 -56.62
C GLU A 1194 45.68 25.90 -56.73
N ILE A 1195 45.21 25.34 -57.84
CA ILE A 1195 43.81 24.90 -58.01
C ILE A 1195 43.80 23.39 -58.12
N ILE A 1196 43.16 22.73 -57.16
CA ILE A 1196 43.01 21.27 -57.10
C ILE A 1196 41.54 20.94 -57.39
N ASN A 1197 41.31 20.17 -58.46
CA ASN A 1197 39.97 19.77 -58.88
C ASN A 1197 39.72 18.30 -58.52
N ASN A 1198 38.60 18.02 -57.83
CA ASN A 1198 38.27 16.70 -57.30
C ASN A 1198 37.45 15.81 -58.27
N THR A 1199 36.87 16.34 -59.36
CA THR A 1199 36.11 15.56 -60.36
C THR A 1199 36.43 15.94 -61.82
N ASN A 1200 36.28 15.00 -62.77
CA ASN A 1200 36.49 15.25 -64.21
C ASN A 1200 35.53 16.32 -64.73
N LEU A 1201 36.00 17.55 -64.93
CA LEU A 1201 35.25 18.63 -65.56
C LEU A 1201 35.00 18.28 -67.03
N GLU A 1202 33.75 18.26 -67.48
CA GLU A 1202 33.46 18.28 -68.92
C GLU A 1202 33.80 19.67 -69.48
N ALA A 1203 34.68 19.72 -70.49
CA ALA A 1203 35.31 20.92 -71.03
C ALA A 1203 34.35 22.02 -71.52
N SER A 1204 33.07 21.73 -71.71
CA SER A 1204 32.11 22.68 -72.28
C SER A 1204 31.46 23.63 -71.28
N ASN A 1205 31.61 23.41 -69.96
CA ASN A 1205 30.76 24.05 -68.93
C ASN A 1205 31.53 24.75 -67.78
N ALA A 1206 32.87 24.84 -67.84
CA ALA A 1206 33.67 25.54 -66.82
C ALA A 1206 34.82 26.33 -67.45
N HIS A 1207 35.00 27.59 -67.05
CA HIS A 1207 36.15 28.41 -67.42
C HIS A 1207 37.16 28.44 -66.27
N LEU A 1208 38.40 28.06 -66.57
CA LEU A 1208 39.52 28.05 -65.62
C LEU A 1208 40.59 29.05 -66.08
N SER A 1209 40.96 30.01 -65.25
CA SER A 1209 42.07 30.92 -65.56
C SER A 1209 42.79 31.46 -64.32
N ALA A 1210 44.04 31.90 -64.49
CA ALA A 1210 44.82 32.51 -63.42
C ALA A 1210 44.14 33.73 -62.76
N PHE A 1211 43.54 34.62 -63.56
CA PHE A 1211 42.92 35.87 -63.11
C PHE A 1211 41.39 35.92 -63.30
N GLY A 1212 40.75 34.75 -63.39
CA GLY A 1212 39.31 34.65 -63.60
C GLY A 1212 38.86 35.01 -64.99
N THR A 1213 37.55 34.91 -65.21
CA THR A 1213 36.92 35.30 -66.47
C THR A 1213 36.48 36.75 -66.38
N MET A 1214 37.08 37.60 -67.21
CA MET A 1214 36.71 39.01 -67.31
C MET A 1214 36.14 39.28 -68.71
N THR A 1215 34.86 39.62 -68.78
CA THR A 1215 34.18 39.93 -70.05
C THR A 1215 34.38 41.39 -70.46
N SER A 1216 34.74 42.26 -69.50
CA SER A 1216 35.26 43.60 -69.73
C SER A 1216 36.20 44.01 -68.58
N PHE A 1217 37.15 44.89 -68.86
CA PHE A 1217 38.04 45.50 -67.87
C PHE A 1217 38.49 46.88 -68.36
N GLN A 1218 38.87 47.75 -67.43
CA GLN A 1218 39.40 49.08 -67.77
C GLN A 1218 40.91 49.01 -68.06
N SER A 1219 41.68 48.32 -67.20
CA SER A 1219 43.10 48.04 -67.47
C SER A 1219 43.61 46.85 -66.68
N ILE A 1220 44.58 46.14 -67.27
CA ILE A 1220 45.35 45.08 -66.61
C ILE A 1220 46.82 45.39 -66.90
N THR A 1221 47.59 45.69 -65.85
CA THR A 1221 49.00 46.10 -65.95
C THR A 1221 49.83 45.31 -64.96
N ASN A 1222 50.97 44.74 -65.40
CA ASN A 1222 51.93 44.02 -64.55
C ASN A 1222 51.29 42.93 -63.67
N CYS A 1223 50.32 42.18 -64.19
CA CYS A 1223 49.73 41.04 -63.48
C CYS A 1223 50.46 39.75 -63.86
N TYR A 1224 50.84 38.94 -62.87
CA TYR A 1224 51.67 37.76 -63.05
C TYR A 1224 51.00 36.51 -62.46
N ALA A 1225 51.22 35.37 -63.12
CA ALA A 1225 50.78 34.05 -62.65
C ALA A 1225 52.00 33.10 -62.58
N LEU A 1226 52.20 32.40 -61.45
CA LEU A 1226 53.29 31.43 -61.32
C LEU A 1226 52.92 30.12 -62.04
N ASN A 1227 53.71 29.75 -63.05
CA ASN A 1227 53.44 28.59 -63.90
C ASN A 1227 54.12 27.33 -63.36
N SER A 1228 53.46 26.61 -62.44
CA SER A 1228 53.90 25.29 -61.98
C SER A 1228 52.75 24.27 -62.06
N THR A 1229 52.68 23.57 -63.21
CA THR A 1229 51.90 22.34 -63.53
C THR A 1229 50.38 22.48 -63.78
N PRO A 1230 49.79 21.62 -64.66
CA PRO A 1230 49.18 22.02 -65.92
C PRO A 1230 47.74 22.56 -65.79
N TYR A 1231 47.45 23.62 -66.55
CA TYR A 1231 46.09 23.87 -67.05
C TYR A 1231 45.55 22.55 -67.62
N VAL A 1232 44.37 22.14 -67.16
CA VAL A 1232 43.70 20.91 -67.60
C VAL A 1232 43.74 20.84 -69.13
N THR A 1233 44.36 19.78 -69.67
CA THR A 1233 44.36 19.48 -71.10
C THR A 1233 42.93 19.14 -71.52
N THR A 1234 42.22 20.11 -72.10
CA THR A 1234 41.06 19.83 -72.95
C THR A 1234 41.27 20.52 -74.29
N ASN A 1235 41.37 19.70 -75.34
CA ASN A 1235 41.51 20.13 -76.73
C ASN A 1235 40.40 21.12 -77.10
N ASN A 1236 40.72 22.40 -77.22
CA ASN A 1236 40.06 23.29 -78.16
C ASN A 1236 41.07 24.34 -78.61
N GLU A 1237 41.48 24.22 -79.88
CA GLU A 1237 42.11 25.28 -80.65
C GLU A 1237 41.10 26.43 -80.75
N ASN A 1238 41.06 27.37 -79.80
CA ASN A 1238 40.46 28.72 -79.97
C ASN A 1238 40.57 29.68 -78.76
N ASP A 1239 41.40 29.43 -77.74
CA ASP A 1239 41.65 30.46 -76.72
C ASP A 1239 42.87 31.30 -77.11
N ASN A 1240 42.62 32.55 -77.50
CA ASN A 1240 43.60 33.62 -77.35
C ASN A 1240 43.63 33.97 -75.84
N ASP A 1241 44.83 33.87 -75.25
CA ASP A 1241 45.18 34.16 -73.85
C ASP A 1241 44.46 35.35 -73.19
#